data_AF-A0A7Y9RRF0-F1
#
_entry.id   AF-A0A7Y9RRF0-F1
#
_cell.length_a   1.000
_cell.length_b   1.000
_cell.length_c   1.000
_cell.angle_alpha   90.00
_cell.angle_beta   90.00
_cell.angle_gamma   90.00
#
_symmetry.space_group_name_H-M   'P 1'
#
loop_
_entity.id
_entity.type
_entity.pdbx_description
1 polymer ?
#
loop_
_entity_poly.entity_id
_entity_poly.type
_entity_poly.pdbx_seq_one_letter_code
_entity_poly.pdbx_strand_id
1 'polypeptide(L)'
;MDKWDEYNRWNAAVAEVVFPALEQPGPVYLDFEDDVIEALSTRMSLATDRVPAALAAAVAATLVDGGPAAVFELHMTRLRRWVRAGRPGSPPFLAVLASFCLAAEQMTRGDGMAAHNFFGRLRAVLGWDLEDSRLDQAYRRVAERLWGELNRWLVELDGQRGLPTAYALSHRFVGLTVSQALVRSGDREKLKHFFRQYGFSPGADVAPGELALVLDSWMSQQPCPVSASLERLWRRGQARERIAQAAAVALSSWDGGVRERRGSADGKPAAGHLALTLELGSFPRRRFALQALLYLPQPERPRDATVLTATPRADVELVPDLPGTLSLGRGSSLHAGDVLGGLLRLQDTLTGQVLERRPRRFVLFREDELSKRWVEAPQVMLGDSVRILVHNDLVPRLRSVLEVVARPGWAELQRYAGQPDEWSLFGGVEVFTHPGDLVNPQRMDDLLPLIPLTRSQLKVAGGFSLPGQVRGKWHTWSPPEIRAVSDAPGGFLVRLVDLGGRGLGEDVTETVLGEWQDSGAGVLVQPLAELELEDGDYRVELVSLVSKGVLSTTSVLLRSADSPDTRQWALLDPISYGPGVGVLGAPVEAETPVVRGHLVQGARGAALLQDRVPGRPGWSTGERSSARTESSVRLTIPDADSCVFTGKHREHVDTVPVNSSGKPLEPWSFGRCTGCGLVRRYPTRLKRSTYGRRRDDAPPVEVRRQNDVSDLPAAVVEHDRQWATAFDAMLHTGGGSWAQLERIAFQLEPSALFLDQMARTLEVLGHLDVRRSADTLDPVAWEVSPTILAGTTDGFLFSGFWPGAMYVTVGSAIEDAGGTLAVDDPSDDFASYYANASPDELREALMTVGEDIPVVPQAWEALAAELPPLSEVLTALPRQRAVPTGEITWFQPRDATWSKVSSLDAPGAFRVRRFKTLDVVRSQADVDEGTFARSTVQLSKHLGALIAGRAPLVAYDDVRGHLVVPLGADLPGLYGRALVAASGRPPTADRRTRLLRYADVPPDLAGHVYHLLRS
;
A
#
# COMPACT_ATOMS: atom_id res chain seq x y z
N MET A 1 33.26 26.69 -23.10
CA MET A 1 32.26 26.50 -22.03
C MET A 1 32.97 26.69 -20.71
N ASP A 2 32.36 27.36 -19.73
CA ASP A 2 32.90 27.35 -18.37
C ASP A 2 32.96 25.88 -17.90
N LYS A 3 34.02 25.50 -17.17
CA LYS A 3 34.17 24.14 -16.61
C LYS A 3 32.96 23.77 -15.74
N TRP A 4 32.33 24.75 -15.11
CA TRP A 4 31.12 24.56 -14.34
C TRP A 4 29.84 24.41 -15.18
N ASP A 5 29.79 24.96 -16.40
CA ASP A 5 28.67 24.73 -17.32
C ASP A 5 28.68 23.29 -17.82
N GLU A 6 29.85 22.77 -18.18
CA GLU A 6 30.06 21.36 -18.58
C GLU A 6 29.64 20.43 -17.44
N TYR A 7 30.09 20.72 -16.22
CA TYR A 7 29.71 19.99 -15.02
C TYR A 7 28.20 20.01 -14.74
N ASN A 8 27.56 21.17 -14.86
CA ASN A 8 26.12 21.30 -14.66
C ASN A 8 25.32 20.55 -15.73
N ARG A 9 25.79 20.51 -16.99
CA ARG A 9 25.19 19.69 -18.04
C ARG A 9 25.25 18.20 -17.68
N TRP A 10 26.37 17.72 -17.12
CA TRP A 10 26.46 16.34 -16.63
C TRP A 10 25.52 16.06 -15.45
N ASN A 11 25.38 16.98 -14.49
CA ASN A 11 24.42 16.82 -13.41
C ASN A 11 22.98 16.68 -13.94
N ALA A 12 22.58 17.53 -14.89
CA ALA A 12 21.26 17.45 -15.51
C ALA A 12 21.08 16.17 -16.34
N ALA A 13 22.11 15.74 -17.08
CA ALA A 13 22.05 14.51 -17.87
C ALA A 13 21.91 13.27 -16.96
N VAL A 14 22.68 13.18 -15.88
CA VAL A 14 22.56 12.10 -14.89
C VAL A 14 21.22 12.14 -14.19
N ALA A 15 20.73 13.31 -13.78
CA ALA A 15 19.41 13.46 -13.17
C ALA A 15 18.30 12.92 -14.07
N GLU A 16 18.36 13.19 -15.37
CA GLU A 16 17.28 12.86 -16.28
C GLU A 16 17.37 11.42 -16.83
N VAL A 17 18.57 10.85 -16.94
CA VAL A 17 18.76 9.47 -17.40
C VAL A 17 18.64 8.47 -16.26
N VAL A 18 19.27 8.74 -15.12
CA VAL A 18 19.30 7.80 -13.99
C VAL A 18 18.11 8.03 -13.05
N PHE A 19 17.69 9.28 -12.86
CA PHE A 19 16.58 9.66 -11.97
C PHE A 19 15.40 10.30 -12.73
N PRO A 20 14.88 9.65 -13.80
CA PRO A 20 13.78 10.20 -14.58
C PRO A 20 12.54 10.34 -13.70
N ALA A 21 11.72 11.36 -13.97
CA ALA A 21 10.40 11.44 -13.37
C ALA A 21 9.50 10.35 -13.97
N LEU A 22 9.03 9.41 -13.13
CA LEU A 22 8.19 8.29 -13.53
C LEU A 22 6.91 8.28 -12.70
N GLU A 23 5.80 7.86 -13.31
CA GLU A 23 4.51 7.67 -12.61
C GLU A 23 4.58 6.49 -11.61
N GLN A 24 5.36 5.46 -11.93
CA GLN A 24 5.60 4.30 -11.07
C GLN A 24 7.12 4.10 -10.88
N PRO A 25 7.74 4.90 -10.01
CA PRO A 25 9.17 4.84 -9.79
C PRO A 25 9.55 3.58 -9.00
N GLY A 26 10.60 2.90 -9.46
CA GLY A 26 11.22 1.79 -8.74
C GLY A 26 12.42 2.24 -7.90
N PRO A 27 13.05 1.32 -7.15
CA PRO A 27 14.36 1.58 -6.56
C PRO A 27 15.38 1.94 -7.64
N VAL A 28 16.05 3.07 -7.46
CA VAL A 28 17.01 3.63 -8.43
C VAL A 28 18.43 3.40 -7.93
N TYR A 29 19.30 2.96 -8.82
CA TYR A 29 20.71 2.72 -8.55
C TYR A 29 21.54 3.59 -9.48
N LEU A 30 22.57 4.25 -8.95
CA LEU A 30 23.55 4.96 -9.78
C LEU A 30 24.55 3.96 -10.36
N ASP A 31 24.06 3.17 -11.32
CA ASP A 31 24.73 2.06 -12.00
C ASP A 31 24.87 2.40 -13.49
N PHE A 32 26.08 2.29 -14.06
CA PHE A 32 26.36 2.61 -15.45
C PHE A 32 26.32 1.35 -16.32
N GLU A 33 25.15 0.70 -16.35
CA GLU A 33 24.86 -0.39 -17.28
C GLU A 33 24.83 0.11 -18.73
N ASP A 34 24.88 -0.83 -19.68
CA ASP A 34 25.04 -0.52 -21.11
C ASP A 34 23.90 0.39 -21.64
N ASP A 35 22.67 0.23 -21.12
CA ASP A 35 21.50 1.05 -21.45
C ASP A 35 21.60 2.48 -20.90
N VAL A 36 22.07 2.65 -19.66
CA VAL A 36 22.32 3.97 -19.06
C VAL A 36 23.42 4.70 -19.82
N ILE A 37 24.50 4.00 -20.19
CA ILE A 37 25.58 4.58 -20.99
C ILE A 37 25.08 4.97 -22.38
N GLU A 38 24.26 4.15 -23.04
CA GLU A 38 23.64 4.47 -24.33
C GLU A 38 22.77 5.73 -24.25
N ALA A 39 21.90 5.83 -23.23
CA ALA A 39 21.06 7.00 -23.02
C ALA A 39 21.87 8.28 -22.73
N LEU A 40 22.93 8.19 -21.93
CA LEU A 40 23.86 9.30 -21.70
C LEU A 40 24.63 9.68 -22.97
N SER A 41 25.02 8.69 -23.79
CA SER A 41 25.70 8.88 -25.08
C SER A 41 24.86 9.76 -26.01
N THR A 42 23.58 9.41 -26.16
CA THR A 42 22.61 10.18 -26.97
C THR A 42 22.45 11.60 -26.42
N ARG A 43 22.23 11.74 -25.11
CA ARG A 43 21.95 13.04 -24.47
C ARG A 43 23.15 13.98 -24.49
N MET A 44 24.37 13.44 -24.37
CA MET A 44 25.61 14.21 -24.38
C MET A 44 26.21 14.34 -25.79
N SER A 45 25.63 13.68 -26.79
CA SER A 45 26.16 13.63 -28.16
C SER A 45 27.62 13.16 -28.21
N LEU A 46 27.91 12.09 -27.48
CA LEU A 46 29.21 11.42 -27.42
C LEU A 46 29.09 9.99 -27.94
N ALA A 47 30.21 9.34 -28.24
CA ALA A 47 30.24 7.90 -28.48
C ALA A 47 30.16 7.13 -27.15
N THR A 48 29.49 5.97 -27.15
CA THR A 48 29.18 5.15 -25.96
C THR A 48 30.43 4.82 -25.14
N ASP A 49 31.55 4.52 -25.80
CA ASP A 49 32.84 4.19 -25.17
C ASP A 49 33.54 5.41 -24.53
N ARG A 50 33.17 6.63 -24.93
CA ARG A 50 33.74 7.89 -24.43
C ARG A 50 32.99 8.47 -23.23
N VAL A 51 31.77 8.05 -22.98
CA VAL A 51 30.89 8.59 -21.92
C VAL A 51 31.56 8.54 -20.54
N PRO A 52 32.10 7.40 -20.04
CA PRO A 52 32.70 7.36 -18.71
C PRO A 52 33.89 8.31 -18.55
N ALA A 53 34.76 8.37 -19.57
CA ALA A 53 35.95 9.22 -19.54
C ALA A 53 35.60 10.71 -19.60
N ALA A 54 34.60 11.09 -20.40
CA ALA A 54 34.15 12.47 -20.53
C ALA A 54 33.48 12.98 -19.24
N LEU A 55 32.64 12.15 -18.59
CA LEU A 55 32.04 12.46 -17.30
C LEU A 55 33.12 12.70 -16.23
N ALA A 56 34.07 11.76 -16.12
CA ALA A 56 35.14 11.86 -15.13
C ALA A 56 36.05 13.09 -15.37
N ALA A 57 36.34 13.42 -16.62
CA ALA A 57 37.11 14.61 -16.99
C ALA A 57 36.40 15.92 -16.59
N ALA A 58 35.07 15.99 -16.77
CA ALA A 58 34.28 17.15 -16.36
C ALA A 58 34.30 17.36 -14.84
N VAL A 59 34.28 16.28 -14.05
CA VAL A 59 34.44 16.35 -12.59
C VAL A 59 35.87 16.73 -12.21
N ALA A 60 36.87 16.08 -12.79
CA ALA A 60 38.29 16.35 -12.50
C ALA A 60 38.65 17.83 -12.72
N ALA A 61 38.12 18.47 -13.76
CA ALA A 61 38.34 19.90 -14.06
C ALA A 61 37.81 20.84 -12.96
N THR A 62 36.84 20.40 -12.15
CA THR A 62 36.23 21.19 -11.07
C THR A 62 36.89 21.01 -9.71
N LEU A 63 37.78 20.02 -9.55
CA LEU A 63 38.51 19.78 -8.31
C LEU A 63 39.55 20.87 -8.05
N VAL A 64 39.76 21.18 -6.76
CA VAL A 64 40.72 22.21 -6.33
C VAL A 64 41.96 21.54 -5.76
N ASP A 65 43.14 21.96 -6.21
CA ASP A 65 44.40 21.55 -5.59
C ASP A 65 44.59 22.28 -4.25
N GLY A 66 44.91 21.52 -3.21
CA GLY A 66 45.00 22.02 -1.84
C GLY A 66 44.99 20.88 -0.82
N GLY A 67 44.69 21.21 0.43
CA GLY A 67 44.50 20.19 1.47
C GLY A 67 43.22 19.36 1.23
N PRO A 68 43.05 18.23 1.94
CA PRO A 68 41.87 17.36 1.79
C PRO A 68 40.50 18.07 1.92
N ALA A 69 40.43 19.17 2.67
CA ALA A 69 39.21 19.97 2.78
C ALA A 69 38.87 20.73 1.48
N ALA A 70 39.90 21.18 0.73
CA ALA A 70 39.73 22.06 -0.43
C ALA A 70 39.20 21.31 -1.65
N VAL A 71 39.58 20.03 -1.83
CA VAL A 71 39.33 19.23 -3.04
C VAL A 71 37.88 19.30 -3.51
N PHE A 72 36.90 19.19 -2.59
CA PHE A 72 35.48 19.24 -2.89
C PHE A 72 34.75 20.48 -2.34
N GLU A 73 35.46 21.49 -1.81
CA GLU A 73 34.80 22.60 -1.07
C GLU A 73 33.85 23.42 -1.95
N LEU A 74 34.16 23.60 -3.24
CA LEU A 74 33.26 24.29 -4.17
C LEU A 74 31.96 23.49 -4.40
N HIS A 75 32.02 22.16 -4.43
CA HIS A 75 30.83 21.31 -4.51
C HIS A 75 30.01 21.40 -3.21
N MET A 76 30.68 21.40 -2.05
CA MET A 76 30.01 21.57 -0.75
C MET A 76 29.35 22.94 -0.60
N THR A 77 29.96 24.00 -1.13
CA THR A 77 29.36 25.35 -1.15
C THR A 77 28.09 25.38 -1.99
N ARG A 78 28.12 24.75 -3.19
CA ARG A 78 26.94 24.61 -4.05
C ARG A 78 25.84 23.78 -3.41
N LEU A 79 26.20 22.68 -2.76
CA LEU A 79 25.30 21.86 -1.96
C LEU A 79 24.58 22.72 -0.90
N ARG A 80 25.33 23.45 -0.06
CA ARG A 80 24.76 24.31 0.99
C ARG A 80 23.78 25.34 0.42
N ARG A 81 24.13 25.99 -0.70
CA ARG A 81 23.24 26.95 -1.38
C ARG A 81 21.97 26.29 -1.90
N TRP A 82 22.09 25.11 -2.49
CA TRP A 82 20.96 24.35 -3.02
C TRP A 82 20.02 23.87 -1.91
N VAL A 83 20.55 23.37 -0.79
CA VAL A 83 19.76 23.02 0.40
C VAL A 83 19.01 24.24 0.96
N ARG A 84 19.69 25.38 1.14
CA ARG A 84 19.04 26.62 1.63
C ARG A 84 17.94 27.14 0.73
N ALA A 85 18.03 26.86 -0.57
CA ALA A 85 17.01 27.24 -1.53
C ALA A 85 15.81 26.26 -1.56
N GLY A 86 15.76 25.27 -0.67
CA GLY A 86 14.72 24.24 -0.66
C GLY A 86 14.94 23.13 -1.69
N ARG A 87 16.21 22.78 -1.98
CA ARG A 87 16.61 21.71 -2.91
C ARG A 87 15.95 21.78 -4.32
N PRO A 88 15.93 22.94 -4.99
CA PRO A 88 15.22 23.09 -6.26
C PRO A 88 15.94 22.35 -7.40
N GLY A 89 15.19 21.66 -8.26
CA GLY A 89 15.73 21.02 -9.47
C GLY A 89 16.71 19.88 -9.18
N SER A 90 17.72 19.70 -10.07
CA SER A 90 18.69 18.60 -9.98
C SER A 90 19.78 18.85 -8.92
N PRO A 91 20.20 17.84 -8.13
CA PRO A 91 21.27 17.99 -7.17
C PRO A 91 22.61 18.40 -7.81
N PRO A 92 23.33 19.40 -7.29
CA PRO A 92 24.53 19.98 -7.92
C PRO A 92 25.80 19.12 -7.74
N PHE A 93 25.64 17.84 -7.45
CA PHE A 93 26.72 16.91 -7.10
C PHE A 93 26.58 15.52 -7.74
N LEU A 94 25.58 15.29 -8.60
CA LEU A 94 25.33 13.98 -9.22
C LEU A 94 26.50 13.46 -10.05
N ALA A 95 27.19 14.32 -10.79
CA ALA A 95 28.37 13.93 -11.58
C ALA A 95 29.53 13.45 -10.69
N VAL A 96 29.67 14.01 -9.48
CA VAL A 96 30.68 13.55 -8.49
C VAL A 96 30.33 12.14 -8.01
N LEU A 97 29.06 11.91 -7.62
CA LEU A 97 28.60 10.58 -7.22
C LEU A 97 28.75 9.56 -8.35
N ALA A 98 28.45 9.97 -9.59
CA ALA A 98 28.63 9.16 -10.78
C ALA A 98 30.08 8.71 -10.95
N SER A 99 31.05 9.61 -10.76
CA SER A 99 32.48 9.28 -10.80
C SER A 99 32.89 8.30 -9.71
N PHE A 100 32.27 8.36 -8.53
CA PHE A 100 32.47 7.38 -7.47
C PHE A 100 31.98 5.99 -7.90
N CYS A 101 30.79 5.89 -8.51
CA CYS A 101 30.24 4.63 -9.00
C CYS A 101 31.06 4.02 -10.14
N LEU A 102 31.55 4.85 -11.08
CA LEU A 102 32.46 4.40 -12.15
C LEU A 102 33.73 3.73 -11.58
N ALA A 103 34.28 4.28 -10.48
CA ALA A 103 35.43 3.67 -9.79
C ALA A 103 35.07 2.34 -9.12
N ALA A 104 33.87 2.22 -8.52
CA ALA A 104 33.40 0.99 -7.90
C ALA A 104 33.17 -0.13 -8.93
N GLU A 105 32.64 0.17 -10.12
CA GLU A 105 32.43 -0.82 -11.17
C GLU A 105 33.72 -1.45 -11.69
N GLN A 106 34.81 -0.67 -11.76
CA GLN A 106 36.12 -1.20 -12.15
C GLN A 106 36.69 -2.20 -11.14
N MET A 107 36.21 -2.21 -9.88
CA MET A 107 36.57 -3.23 -8.89
C MET A 107 35.93 -4.58 -9.18
N THR A 108 34.71 -4.60 -9.72
CA THR A 108 33.96 -5.83 -10.04
C THR A 108 34.57 -6.57 -11.24
N ARG A 109 35.26 -5.85 -12.15
CA ARG A 109 35.93 -6.42 -13.33
C ARG A 109 37.36 -6.91 -13.05
N GLY A 110 37.98 -6.54 -11.92
CA GLY A 110 39.36 -6.89 -11.55
C GLY A 110 39.46 -7.88 -10.38
N ASP A 111 40.67 -8.39 -10.12
CA ASP A 111 40.91 -9.28 -8.98
C ASP A 111 41.10 -8.49 -7.66
N GLY A 112 40.04 -8.40 -6.85
CA GLY A 112 40.10 -8.07 -5.41
C GLY A 112 39.22 -6.90 -4.97
N MET A 113 38.59 -7.00 -3.78
CA MET A 113 37.59 -6.05 -3.24
C MET A 113 38.00 -5.34 -1.94
N ALA A 114 39.29 -5.30 -1.61
CA ALA A 114 39.77 -4.58 -0.43
C ALA A 114 39.62 -3.05 -0.62
N ALA A 115 39.40 -2.29 0.45
CA ALA A 115 39.15 -0.84 0.38
C ALA A 115 40.28 -0.05 -0.30
N HIS A 116 41.54 -0.53 -0.21
CA HIS A 116 42.67 0.06 -0.93
C HIS A 116 42.53 -0.06 -2.46
N ASN A 117 41.79 -1.06 -2.96
CA ASN A 117 41.49 -1.19 -4.38
C ASN A 117 40.50 -0.12 -4.86
N PHE A 118 39.57 0.34 -4.02
CA PHE A 118 38.62 1.40 -4.40
C PHE A 118 39.32 2.73 -4.64
N PHE A 119 40.10 3.20 -3.68
CA PHE A 119 40.77 4.50 -3.74
C PHE A 119 41.80 4.59 -4.87
N GLY A 120 42.49 3.49 -5.20
CA GLY A 120 43.33 3.42 -6.40
C GLY A 120 42.54 3.62 -7.70
N ARG A 121 41.35 3.00 -7.81
CA ARG A 121 40.47 3.18 -8.98
C ARG A 121 39.87 4.58 -9.04
N LEU A 122 39.49 5.15 -7.90
CA LEU A 122 38.94 6.51 -7.84
C LEU A 122 39.97 7.54 -8.33
N ARG A 123 41.22 7.43 -7.88
CA ARG A 123 42.32 8.28 -8.34
C ARG A 123 42.55 8.14 -9.85
N ALA A 124 42.55 6.91 -10.35
CA ALA A 124 42.67 6.65 -11.79
C ALA A 124 41.51 7.26 -12.61
N VAL A 125 40.26 7.11 -12.15
CA VAL A 125 39.07 7.65 -12.82
C VAL A 125 39.12 9.17 -12.89
N LEU A 126 39.47 9.82 -11.77
CA LEU A 126 39.52 11.29 -11.68
C LEU A 126 40.83 11.90 -12.21
N GLY A 127 41.75 11.09 -12.75
CA GLY A 127 43.05 11.56 -13.23
C GLY A 127 43.93 12.15 -12.12
N TRP A 128 43.70 11.74 -10.86
CA TRP A 128 44.49 12.16 -9.70
C TRP A 128 45.75 11.30 -9.58
N ASP A 129 46.80 11.85 -8.99
CA ASP A 129 48.04 11.11 -8.74
C ASP A 129 47.74 9.85 -7.90
N LEU A 130 48.20 8.69 -8.40
CA LEU A 130 47.96 7.37 -7.81
C LEU A 130 48.68 7.17 -6.46
N GLU A 131 49.67 8.01 -6.14
CA GLU A 131 50.37 7.99 -4.86
C GLU A 131 49.79 9.02 -3.86
N ASP A 132 48.96 9.95 -4.34
CA ASP A 132 48.40 11.01 -3.50
C ASP A 132 47.12 10.57 -2.77
N SER A 133 47.20 10.42 -1.45
CA SER A 133 46.07 10.01 -0.59
C SER A 133 45.14 11.16 -0.19
N ARG A 134 45.41 12.41 -0.60
CA ARG A 134 44.55 13.57 -0.29
C ARG A 134 43.13 13.39 -0.80
N LEU A 135 42.97 12.78 -1.97
CA LEU A 135 41.65 12.48 -2.55
C LEU A 135 40.87 11.48 -1.69
N ASP A 136 41.54 10.49 -1.11
CA ASP A 136 40.93 9.48 -0.24
C ASP A 136 40.37 10.13 1.04
N GLN A 137 41.14 11.05 1.62
CA GLN A 137 40.73 11.81 2.79
C GLN A 137 39.60 12.79 2.45
N ALA A 138 39.64 13.43 1.28
CA ALA A 138 38.59 14.32 0.80
C ALA A 138 37.27 13.56 0.57
N TYR A 139 37.32 12.38 -0.07
CA TYR A 139 36.17 11.51 -0.27
C TYR A 139 35.48 11.17 1.05
N ARG A 140 36.24 10.77 2.08
CA ARG A 140 35.70 10.43 3.41
C ARG A 140 35.00 11.61 4.09
N ARG A 141 35.32 12.84 3.74
CA ARG A 141 34.66 14.04 4.29
C ARG A 141 33.31 14.35 3.64
N VAL A 142 33.12 13.96 2.37
CA VAL A 142 31.96 14.41 1.58
C VAL A 142 30.99 13.29 1.22
N ALA A 143 31.46 12.06 1.02
CA ALA A 143 30.67 10.98 0.41
C ALA A 143 29.33 10.76 1.12
N GLU A 144 29.35 10.63 2.45
CA GLU A 144 28.16 10.39 3.25
C GLU A 144 27.13 11.52 3.15
N ARG A 145 27.60 12.78 3.22
CA ARG A 145 26.71 13.94 3.09
C ARG A 145 26.09 14.02 1.69
N LEU A 146 26.86 13.74 0.63
CA LEU A 146 26.33 13.75 -0.73
C LEU A 146 25.28 12.66 -0.97
N TRP A 147 25.54 11.42 -0.50
CA TRP A 147 24.55 10.34 -0.58
C TRP A 147 23.32 10.61 0.29
N GLY A 148 23.49 11.16 1.49
CA GLY A 148 22.38 11.55 2.36
C GLY A 148 21.49 12.62 1.73
N GLU A 149 22.07 13.64 1.10
CA GLU A 149 21.31 14.69 0.41
C GLU A 149 20.64 14.18 -0.87
N LEU A 150 21.23 13.20 -1.56
CA LEU A 150 20.55 12.51 -2.66
C LEU A 150 19.31 11.77 -2.16
N ASN A 151 19.44 11.00 -1.07
CA ASN A 151 18.30 10.28 -0.49
C ASN A 151 17.20 11.26 -0.03
N ARG A 152 17.56 12.36 0.65
CA ARG A 152 16.57 13.38 1.07
C ARG A 152 15.85 14.01 -0.12
N TRP A 153 16.57 14.32 -1.20
CA TRP A 153 15.94 14.81 -2.42
C TRP A 153 14.97 13.79 -3.02
N LEU A 154 15.33 12.51 -3.11
CA LEU A 154 14.40 11.48 -3.60
C LEU A 154 13.18 11.30 -2.67
N VAL A 155 13.37 11.43 -1.35
CA VAL A 155 12.29 11.35 -0.35
C VAL A 155 11.35 12.55 -0.41
N GLU A 156 11.88 13.78 -0.47
CA GLU A 156 11.10 15.01 -0.65
C GLU A 156 10.32 15.01 -1.97
N LEU A 157 10.83 14.31 -2.98
CA LEU A 157 10.14 14.11 -4.24
C LEU A 157 9.11 12.95 -4.20
N ASP A 158 8.78 12.43 -3.01
CA ASP A 158 7.96 11.23 -2.78
C ASP A 158 8.30 10.11 -3.76
N GLY A 159 9.60 9.85 -3.95
CA GLY A 159 10.11 8.80 -4.81
C GLY A 159 9.86 8.98 -6.31
N GLN A 160 9.21 10.05 -6.80
CA GLN A 160 8.87 10.23 -8.23
C GLN A 160 10.05 10.09 -9.20
N ARG A 161 11.27 10.37 -8.71
CA ARG A 161 12.53 10.22 -9.47
C ARG A 161 13.32 8.96 -9.11
N GLY A 162 12.66 7.99 -8.49
CA GLY A 162 13.22 6.74 -7.99
C GLY A 162 13.22 6.67 -6.46
N LEU A 163 13.06 5.46 -5.93
CA LEU A 163 13.18 5.21 -4.48
C LEU A 163 14.66 5.15 -4.07
N PRO A 164 15.05 5.79 -2.96
CA PRO A 164 16.44 5.82 -2.50
C PRO A 164 16.96 4.40 -2.20
N THR A 165 18.19 4.11 -2.62
CA THR A 165 18.85 2.80 -2.40
C THR A 165 20.23 2.92 -1.77
N ALA A 166 20.76 4.13 -1.63
CA ALA A 166 22.10 4.39 -1.12
C ALA A 166 22.12 4.32 0.42
N TYR A 167 22.11 3.10 0.95
CA TYR A 167 22.23 2.83 2.39
C TYR A 167 23.51 2.02 2.68
N ALA A 168 24.17 2.30 3.81
CA ALA A 168 25.38 1.61 4.29
C ALA A 168 25.30 1.33 5.80
N LEU A 169 25.18 0.06 6.18
CA LEU A 169 25.24 -0.37 7.59
C LEU A 169 26.69 -0.56 8.08
N SER A 170 27.62 -0.88 7.17
CA SER A 170 29.05 -1.05 7.46
C SER A 170 29.92 -0.35 6.40
N HIS A 171 31.21 -0.13 6.71
CA HIS A 171 32.14 0.62 5.86
C HIS A 171 31.61 1.98 5.39
N ARG A 172 31.16 2.80 6.36
CA ARG A 172 30.52 4.14 6.27
C ARG A 172 30.68 4.92 4.95
N PHE A 173 31.89 5.04 4.43
CA PHE A 173 32.16 5.82 3.21
C PHE A 173 32.06 4.98 1.93
N VAL A 174 32.85 3.92 1.82
CA VAL A 174 32.98 3.12 0.57
C VAL A 174 31.77 2.21 0.35
N GLY A 175 31.11 1.77 1.43
CA GLY A 175 29.93 0.89 1.37
C GLY A 175 28.78 1.49 0.55
N LEU A 176 28.53 2.80 0.68
CA LEU A 176 27.48 3.52 -0.06
C LEU A 176 27.71 3.49 -1.57
N THR A 177 28.94 3.76 -2.02
CA THR A 177 29.25 3.76 -3.45
C THR A 177 29.28 2.34 -4.02
N VAL A 178 29.82 1.37 -3.28
CA VAL A 178 29.92 -0.02 -3.77
C VAL A 178 28.55 -0.69 -3.85
N SER A 179 27.62 -0.40 -2.93
CA SER A 179 26.27 -1.00 -2.96
C SER A 179 25.48 -0.63 -4.22
N GLN A 180 25.81 0.50 -4.85
CA GLN A 180 25.16 0.95 -6.10
C GLN A 180 25.58 0.16 -7.34
N ALA A 181 26.77 -0.47 -7.33
CA ALA A 181 27.39 -1.06 -8.51
C ALA A 181 27.60 -2.60 -8.44
N LEU A 182 27.37 -3.22 -7.27
CA LEU A 182 27.76 -4.61 -7.02
C LEU A 182 26.79 -5.66 -7.59
N VAL A 183 25.48 -5.45 -7.44
CA VAL A 183 24.44 -6.40 -7.89
C VAL A 183 23.73 -5.77 -9.08
N ARG A 184 23.97 -6.28 -10.30
CA ARG A 184 23.42 -5.75 -11.57
C ARG A 184 21.93 -6.06 -11.75
N SER A 185 21.26 -5.35 -12.66
CA SER A 185 19.82 -5.41 -12.94
C SER A 185 19.29 -6.84 -13.11
N GLY A 186 19.97 -7.66 -13.90
CA GLY A 186 19.60 -9.05 -14.15
C GLY A 186 19.62 -9.93 -12.90
N ASP A 187 20.54 -9.68 -11.96
CA ASP A 187 20.59 -10.39 -10.69
C ASP A 187 19.60 -9.80 -9.66
N ARG A 188 19.32 -8.49 -9.72
CA ARG A 188 18.27 -7.84 -8.90
C ARG A 188 16.88 -8.41 -9.18
N GLU A 189 16.54 -8.69 -10.44
CA GLU A 189 15.26 -9.36 -10.78
C GLU A 189 15.21 -10.81 -10.26
N LYS A 190 16.33 -11.53 -10.28
CA LYS A 190 16.42 -12.88 -9.71
C LYS A 190 16.25 -12.89 -8.20
N LEU A 191 16.68 -11.83 -7.50
CA LEU A 191 16.42 -11.67 -6.07
C LEU A 191 14.92 -11.58 -5.76
N LYS A 192 14.10 -11.01 -6.64
CA LYS A 192 12.62 -11.00 -6.46
C LYS A 192 12.02 -12.40 -6.49
N HIS A 193 12.53 -13.27 -7.38
CA HIS A 193 12.16 -14.70 -7.36
C HIS A 193 12.58 -15.38 -6.06
N PHE A 194 13.78 -15.06 -5.54
CA PHE A 194 14.24 -15.54 -4.23
C PHE A 194 13.31 -15.09 -3.10
N PHE A 195 12.95 -13.81 -3.02
CA PHE A 195 12.07 -13.29 -1.98
C PHE A 195 10.74 -14.03 -1.96
N ARG A 196 10.13 -14.22 -3.14
CA ARG A 196 8.90 -14.99 -3.31
C ARG A 196 9.04 -16.46 -2.93
N GLN A 197 10.13 -17.11 -3.37
CA GLN A 197 10.38 -18.53 -3.10
C GLN A 197 10.51 -18.82 -1.61
N TYR A 198 11.10 -17.91 -0.84
CA TYR A 198 11.32 -18.07 0.60
C TYR A 198 10.24 -17.39 1.47
N GLY A 199 9.21 -16.77 0.87
CA GLY A 199 8.05 -16.23 1.59
C GLY A 199 8.30 -14.88 2.29
N PHE A 200 9.33 -14.14 1.89
CA PHE A 200 9.56 -12.79 2.41
C PHE A 200 8.41 -11.86 2.05
N SER A 201 8.08 -10.93 2.96
CA SER A 201 7.06 -9.92 2.67
C SER A 201 7.63 -8.89 1.70
N PRO A 202 6.86 -8.47 0.68
CA PRO A 202 7.17 -7.26 -0.08
C PRO A 202 7.40 -6.09 0.88
N GLY A 203 8.58 -5.47 0.83
CA GLY A 203 8.91 -4.37 1.72
C GLY A 203 9.55 -4.69 3.05
N ALA A 204 9.76 -5.97 3.36
CA ALA A 204 10.29 -6.33 4.67
C ALA A 204 11.70 -5.76 4.88
N ASP A 205 11.91 -5.07 6.00
CA ASP A 205 13.24 -4.67 6.46
C ASP A 205 13.91 -5.86 7.16
N VAL A 206 14.83 -6.52 6.44
CA VAL A 206 15.59 -7.67 6.94
C VAL A 206 17.07 -7.33 7.00
N ALA A 207 17.69 -7.56 8.17
CA ALA A 207 19.11 -7.30 8.35
C ALA A 207 19.96 -8.11 7.36
N PRO A 208 21.04 -7.54 6.79
CA PRO A 208 21.88 -8.24 5.81
C PRO A 208 22.45 -9.56 6.33
N GLY A 209 22.79 -9.65 7.61
CA GLY A 209 23.30 -10.88 8.23
C GLY A 209 22.30 -12.04 8.16
N GLU A 210 21.01 -11.76 8.34
CA GLU A 210 19.93 -12.76 8.26
C GLU A 210 19.70 -13.22 6.83
N LEU A 211 19.65 -12.27 5.88
CA LEU A 211 19.52 -12.60 4.45
C LEU A 211 20.70 -13.43 3.96
N ALA A 212 21.91 -13.17 4.45
CA ALA A 212 23.10 -13.91 4.04
C ALA A 212 22.99 -15.41 4.34
N LEU A 213 22.35 -15.81 5.45
CA LEU A 213 22.12 -17.21 5.80
C LEU A 213 21.22 -17.93 4.79
N VAL A 214 20.17 -17.25 4.33
CA VAL A 214 19.20 -17.79 3.39
C VAL A 214 19.74 -17.76 1.95
N LEU A 215 20.43 -16.68 1.58
CA LEU A 215 21.10 -16.52 0.28
C LEU A 215 22.16 -17.61 0.05
N ASP A 216 22.91 -18.01 1.08
CA ASP A 216 23.90 -19.09 0.96
C ASP A 216 23.24 -20.41 0.55
N SER A 217 22.06 -20.72 1.11
CA SER A 217 21.28 -21.90 0.73
C SER A 217 20.69 -21.78 -0.69
N TRP A 218 20.34 -20.58 -1.14
CA TRP A 218 19.77 -20.36 -2.48
C TRP A 218 20.84 -20.40 -3.58
N MET A 219 21.96 -19.71 -3.39
CA MET A 219 23.07 -19.69 -4.35
C MET A 219 23.84 -21.02 -4.42
N SER A 220 23.62 -21.94 -3.46
CA SER A 220 24.18 -23.28 -3.50
C SER A 220 23.36 -24.29 -4.31
N GLN A 221 22.20 -23.91 -4.86
CA GLN A 221 21.37 -24.78 -5.70
C GLN A 221 22.05 -25.10 -7.04
N GLN A 222 21.70 -26.21 -7.68
CA GLN A 222 22.20 -26.59 -9.00
C GLN A 222 21.06 -26.74 -10.03
N PRO A 223 21.11 -26.00 -11.16
CA PRO A 223 22.06 -24.92 -11.46
C PRO A 223 21.91 -23.73 -10.49
N CYS A 224 22.99 -22.95 -10.31
CA CYS A 224 22.95 -21.76 -9.48
C CYS A 224 21.96 -20.75 -10.08
N PRO A 225 21.02 -20.18 -9.30
CA PRO A 225 19.98 -19.32 -9.84
C PRO A 225 20.50 -17.94 -10.30
N VAL A 226 21.64 -17.49 -9.79
CA VAL A 226 22.24 -16.17 -10.10
C VAL A 226 23.27 -16.22 -11.24
N SER A 227 23.77 -15.07 -11.69
CA SER A 227 24.83 -15.02 -12.68
C SER A 227 26.13 -15.66 -12.18
N ALA A 228 26.93 -16.21 -13.10
CA ALA A 228 28.23 -16.79 -12.77
C ALA A 228 29.21 -15.77 -12.13
N SER A 229 29.01 -14.48 -12.40
CA SER A 229 29.77 -13.39 -11.77
C SER A 229 29.41 -13.25 -10.29
N LEU A 230 28.11 -13.13 -9.99
CA LEU A 230 27.62 -12.98 -8.62
C LEU A 230 27.90 -14.24 -7.78
N GLU A 231 27.77 -15.44 -8.36
CA GLU A 231 28.11 -16.70 -7.70
C GLU A 231 29.60 -16.73 -7.29
N ARG A 232 30.50 -16.29 -8.19
CA ARG A 232 31.94 -16.25 -7.91
C ARG A 232 32.27 -15.28 -6.79
N LEU A 233 31.64 -14.10 -6.77
CA LEU A 233 31.79 -13.11 -5.70
C LEU A 233 31.30 -13.66 -4.35
N TRP A 234 30.16 -14.36 -4.34
CA TRP A 234 29.60 -14.98 -3.14
C TRP A 234 30.50 -16.08 -2.55
N ARG A 235 31.05 -16.95 -3.40
CA ARG A 235 31.94 -18.06 -2.99
C ARG A 235 33.28 -17.57 -2.43
N ARG A 236 33.79 -16.42 -2.89
CA ARG A 236 35.05 -15.82 -2.40
C ARG A 236 34.94 -15.18 -1.01
N GLY A 237 33.73 -15.07 -0.43
CA GLY A 237 33.50 -14.62 0.95
C GLY A 237 33.55 -13.10 1.18
N GLN A 238 34.46 -12.38 0.50
CA GLN A 238 34.71 -10.95 0.73
C GLN A 238 33.56 -10.01 0.33
N ALA A 239 32.59 -10.45 -0.49
CA ALA A 239 31.44 -9.64 -0.90
C ALA A 239 30.12 -10.04 -0.23
N ARG A 240 30.09 -11.09 0.61
CA ARG A 240 28.84 -11.64 1.13
C ARG A 240 27.99 -10.61 1.86
N GLU A 241 28.62 -9.82 2.73
CA GLU A 241 27.96 -8.76 3.49
C GLU A 241 27.36 -7.68 2.56
N ARG A 242 28.12 -7.23 1.56
CA ARG A 242 27.67 -6.21 0.60
C ARG A 242 26.56 -6.71 -0.32
N ILE A 243 26.63 -7.96 -0.77
CA ILE A 243 25.58 -8.59 -1.58
C ILE A 243 24.31 -8.75 -0.76
N ALA A 244 24.42 -9.20 0.49
CA ALA A 244 23.27 -9.32 1.37
C ALA A 244 22.66 -7.96 1.70
N GLN A 245 23.48 -6.91 1.80
CA GLN A 245 22.99 -5.55 1.96
C GLN A 245 22.22 -5.05 0.73
N ALA A 246 22.75 -5.29 -0.48
CA ALA A 246 22.03 -4.97 -1.71
C ALA A 246 20.71 -5.76 -1.81
N ALA A 247 20.69 -7.02 -1.35
CA ALA A 247 19.47 -7.81 -1.27
C ALA A 247 18.47 -7.26 -0.23
N ALA A 248 18.94 -6.74 0.92
CA ALA A 248 18.09 -6.09 1.91
C ALA A 248 17.39 -4.86 1.33
N VAL A 249 18.15 -4.00 0.64
CA VAL A 249 17.61 -2.81 -0.04
C VAL A 249 16.64 -3.21 -1.16
N ALA A 250 16.95 -4.26 -1.92
CA ALA A 250 16.04 -4.78 -2.93
C ALA A 250 14.75 -5.35 -2.33
N LEU A 251 14.80 -5.96 -1.14
CA LEU A 251 13.63 -6.51 -0.46
C LEU A 251 12.73 -5.40 0.11
N SER A 252 13.30 -4.39 0.76
CA SER A 252 12.54 -3.26 1.32
C SER A 252 11.85 -2.40 0.25
N SER A 253 12.39 -2.40 -0.97
CA SER A 253 11.81 -1.71 -2.13
C SER A 253 10.96 -2.60 -3.03
N TRP A 254 10.86 -3.91 -2.76
CA TRP A 254 10.10 -4.85 -3.57
C TRP A 254 8.59 -4.73 -3.30
N ASP A 255 7.81 -4.67 -4.37
CA ASP A 255 6.35 -4.52 -4.38
C ASP A 255 5.58 -5.86 -4.46
N GLY A 256 6.30 -6.99 -4.46
CA GLY A 256 5.71 -8.33 -4.63
C GLY A 256 5.63 -8.78 -6.10
N GLY A 257 5.81 -7.86 -7.04
CA GLY A 257 5.81 -8.11 -8.47
C GLY A 257 7.08 -8.81 -8.93
N VAL A 258 6.96 -9.71 -9.91
CA VAL A 258 8.11 -10.36 -10.55
C VAL A 258 7.97 -10.17 -12.05
N ARG A 259 8.90 -9.44 -12.68
CA ARG A 259 8.87 -9.20 -14.12
C ARG A 259 9.59 -10.35 -14.82
N GLU A 260 8.89 -11.03 -15.73
CA GLU A 260 9.54 -11.99 -16.62
C GLU A 260 10.15 -11.27 -17.82
N ARG A 261 11.44 -11.48 -18.07
CA ARG A 261 12.04 -11.12 -19.36
C ARG A 261 11.61 -12.18 -20.38
N ARG A 262 10.90 -11.76 -21.44
CA ARG A 262 10.64 -12.63 -22.60
C ARG A 262 11.99 -13.14 -23.13
N GLY A 263 12.21 -14.45 -23.09
CA GLY A 263 13.37 -15.09 -23.73
C GLY A 263 14.40 -15.73 -22.80
N SER A 264 14.01 -16.42 -21.72
CA SER A 264 14.90 -17.44 -21.14
C SER A 264 15.00 -18.62 -22.12
N ALA A 265 16.23 -18.99 -22.49
CA ALA A 265 16.56 -20.02 -23.48
C ALA A 265 16.04 -21.44 -23.15
N ASP A 266 15.47 -21.65 -21.96
CA ASP A 266 15.01 -22.97 -21.49
C ASP A 266 13.51 -23.26 -21.72
N GLY A 267 12.73 -22.34 -22.26
CA GLY A 267 11.33 -22.60 -22.69
C GLY A 267 10.35 -23.06 -21.61
N LYS A 268 10.77 -23.21 -20.34
CA LYS A 268 9.90 -23.52 -19.21
C LYS A 268 9.31 -22.21 -18.68
N PRO A 269 7.98 -22.01 -18.71
CA PRO A 269 7.36 -20.87 -18.04
C PRO A 269 7.73 -20.91 -16.56
N ALA A 270 8.01 -19.75 -15.94
CA ALA A 270 8.28 -19.71 -14.51
C ALA A 270 7.05 -20.26 -13.76
N ALA A 271 7.28 -21.01 -12.70
CA ALA A 271 6.20 -21.55 -11.90
C ALA A 271 5.41 -20.38 -11.27
N GLY A 272 4.14 -20.23 -11.66
CA GLY A 272 3.21 -19.35 -10.96
C GLY A 272 2.96 -19.83 -9.52
N HIS A 273 2.42 -18.94 -8.69
CA HIS A 273 2.17 -19.22 -7.28
C HIS A 273 0.70 -18.94 -6.94
N LEU A 274 0.13 -19.71 -6.01
CA LEU A 274 -1.22 -19.52 -5.49
C LEU A 274 -1.16 -19.45 -3.96
N ALA A 275 -1.72 -18.38 -3.42
CA ALA A 275 -1.91 -18.15 -2.00
C ALA A 275 -3.39 -17.87 -1.71
N LEU A 276 -3.76 -17.83 -0.43
CA LEU A 276 -5.08 -17.35 -0.01
C LEU A 276 -5.01 -15.97 0.62
N THR A 277 -6.10 -15.22 0.51
CA THR A 277 -6.35 -14.04 1.33
C THR A 277 -7.51 -14.30 2.29
N LEU A 278 -7.39 -13.78 3.51
CA LEU A 278 -8.42 -13.82 4.53
C LEU A 278 -9.11 -12.45 4.62
N GLU A 279 -10.40 -12.42 4.30
CA GLU A 279 -11.24 -11.23 4.42
C GLU A 279 -12.18 -11.38 5.62
N LEU A 280 -12.02 -10.47 6.58
CA LEU A 280 -12.94 -10.32 7.71
C LEU A 280 -13.67 -8.99 7.57
N GLY A 281 -14.95 -9.02 7.23
CA GLY A 281 -15.79 -7.82 7.25
C GLY A 281 -16.43 -7.64 8.60
N SER A 282 -16.53 -6.42 9.12
CA SER A 282 -17.33 -6.07 10.31
C SER A 282 -18.69 -5.47 9.92
N PHE A 283 -18.77 -4.80 8.77
CA PHE A 283 -19.96 -4.09 8.27
C PHE A 283 -20.34 -4.53 6.84
N PRO A 284 -21.63 -4.65 6.48
CA PRO A 284 -22.82 -4.55 7.33
C PRO A 284 -23.08 -5.77 8.22
N ARG A 285 -22.30 -6.86 8.07
CA ARG A 285 -22.32 -8.07 8.90
C ARG A 285 -20.92 -8.64 9.02
N ARG A 286 -20.63 -9.33 10.14
CA ARG A 286 -19.44 -10.17 10.30
C ARG A 286 -19.38 -11.22 9.18
N ARG A 287 -18.43 -11.07 8.26
CA ARG A 287 -18.24 -11.98 7.12
C ARG A 287 -16.87 -12.63 7.20
N PHE A 288 -16.85 -13.94 7.01
CA PHE A 288 -15.64 -14.72 6.75
C PHE A 288 -15.58 -15.06 5.26
N ALA A 289 -14.48 -14.74 4.59
CA ALA A 289 -14.21 -15.22 3.25
C ALA A 289 -12.74 -15.57 3.06
N LEU A 290 -12.49 -16.63 2.29
CA LEU A 290 -11.18 -16.99 1.77
C LEU A 290 -11.21 -16.82 0.26
N GLN A 291 -10.33 -15.98 -0.27
CA GLN A 291 -10.17 -15.80 -1.71
C GLN A 291 -8.83 -16.36 -2.19
N ALA A 292 -8.75 -16.76 -3.45
CA ALA A 292 -7.50 -17.18 -4.07
C ALA A 292 -6.77 -15.97 -4.65
N LEU A 293 -5.48 -15.87 -4.36
CA LEU A 293 -4.56 -14.88 -4.90
C LEU A 293 -3.55 -15.58 -5.80
N LEU A 294 -3.48 -15.16 -7.06
CA LEU A 294 -2.75 -15.83 -8.13
C LEU A 294 -1.64 -14.92 -8.67
N TYR A 295 -0.41 -15.43 -8.65
CA TYR A 295 0.76 -14.77 -9.22
C TYR A 295 1.01 -15.34 -10.62
N LEU A 296 0.41 -14.70 -11.62
CA LEU A 296 0.46 -15.07 -13.03
C LEU A 296 1.01 -13.92 -13.89
N PRO A 297 1.61 -14.20 -15.05
CA PRO A 297 2.05 -13.17 -15.99
C PRO A 297 0.91 -12.27 -16.48
N GLN A 298 1.25 -11.03 -16.84
CA GLN A 298 0.31 -9.98 -17.30
C GLN A 298 -0.86 -9.73 -16.33
N PRO A 299 -0.64 -9.60 -15.01
CA PRO A 299 -1.69 -9.53 -13.98
C PRO A 299 -2.74 -8.43 -14.24
N GLU A 300 -2.40 -7.39 -14.97
CA GLU A 300 -3.25 -6.27 -15.38
C GLU A 300 -4.43 -6.66 -16.30
N ARG A 301 -4.41 -7.84 -16.93
CA ARG A 301 -5.41 -8.26 -17.90
C ARG A 301 -6.46 -9.20 -17.29
N PRO A 302 -7.74 -8.82 -17.15
CA PRO A 302 -8.80 -9.77 -16.77
C PRO A 302 -8.91 -10.94 -17.76
N ARG A 303 -9.13 -12.16 -17.27
CA ARG A 303 -9.17 -13.39 -18.10
C ARG A 303 -9.93 -14.53 -17.40
N ASP A 304 -10.24 -15.60 -18.12
CA ASP A 304 -10.90 -16.78 -17.55
C ASP A 304 -9.90 -17.83 -17.05
N ALA A 305 -10.34 -18.69 -16.13
CA ALA A 305 -9.60 -19.85 -15.68
C ALA A 305 -10.55 -21.01 -15.37
N THR A 306 -10.02 -22.24 -15.35
CA THR A 306 -10.82 -23.44 -15.03
C THR A 306 -10.29 -24.09 -13.75
N VAL A 307 -11.18 -24.29 -12.78
CA VAL A 307 -10.90 -25.07 -11.57
C VAL A 307 -11.00 -26.56 -11.91
N LEU A 308 -9.84 -27.20 -12.05
CA LEU A 308 -9.70 -28.59 -12.50
C LEU A 308 -10.16 -29.60 -11.45
N THR A 309 -10.12 -29.22 -10.17
CA THR A 309 -10.51 -30.06 -9.03
C THR A 309 -11.95 -29.84 -8.57
N ALA A 310 -12.73 -29.02 -9.27
CA ALA A 310 -14.17 -28.95 -9.04
C ALA A 310 -14.88 -30.12 -9.76
N THR A 311 -15.99 -30.61 -9.20
CA THR A 311 -16.82 -31.65 -9.81
C THR A 311 -18.26 -31.16 -9.98
N PRO A 312 -18.72 -30.87 -11.22
CA PRO A 312 -17.95 -30.81 -12.47
C PRO A 312 -16.92 -29.67 -12.44
N ARG A 313 -15.97 -29.67 -13.39
CA ARG A 313 -15.02 -28.55 -13.55
C ARG A 313 -15.79 -27.23 -13.66
N ALA A 314 -15.30 -26.22 -12.98
CA ALA A 314 -15.94 -24.92 -12.89
C ALA A 314 -15.07 -23.86 -13.54
N ASP A 315 -15.63 -23.09 -14.46
CA ASP A 315 -14.98 -21.91 -15.02
C ASP A 315 -15.16 -20.73 -14.06
N VAL A 316 -14.08 -20.00 -13.86
CA VAL A 316 -13.98 -18.86 -12.95
C VAL A 316 -13.35 -17.68 -13.66
N GLU A 317 -13.75 -16.49 -13.26
CA GLU A 317 -13.19 -15.25 -13.76
C GLU A 317 -11.97 -14.86 -12.92
N LEU A 318 -10.88 -14.41 -13.56
CA LEU A 318 -9.72 -13.81 -12.91
C LEU A 318 -9.67 -12.31 -13.19
N VAL A 319 -9.52 -11.52 -12.13
CA VAL A 319 -9.47 -10.05 -12.19
C VAL A 319 -8.22 -9.51 -11.49
N PRO A 320 -7.63 -8.39 -11.95
CA PRO A 320 -6.52 -7.75 -11.25
C PRO A 320 -6.90 -7.42 -9.80
N ASP A 321 -5.99 -7.67 -8.86
CA ASP A 321 -6.24 -7.45 -7.43
C ASP A 321 -5.12 -6.66 -6.73
N LEU A 322 -4.12 -7.33 -6.16
CA LEU A 322 -2.91 -6.67 -5.63
C LEU A 322 -1.86 -6.47 -6.76
N PRO A 323 -0.92 -5.52 -6.61
CA PRO A 323 0.18 -5.36 -7.55
C PRO A 323 0.85 -6.70 -7.88
N GLY A 324 0.92 -7.04 -9.17
CA GLY A 324 1.52 -8.30 -9.61
C GLY A 324 0.62 -9.53 -9.52
N THR A 325 -0.67 -9.39 -9.15
CA THR A 325 -1.56 -10.53 -8.85
C THR A 325 -2.94 -10.44 -9.51
N LEU A 326 -3.60 -11.59 -9.57
CA LEU A 326 -5.00 -11.77 -9.92
C LEU A 326 -5.76 -12.39 -8.74
N SER A 327 -7.04 -12.08 -8.60
CA SER A 327 -7.97 -12.79 -7.72
C SER A 327 -9.18 -13.31 -8.49
N LEU A 328 -10.05 -14.03 -7.80
CA LEU A 328 -11.32 -14.49 -8.38
C LEU A 328 -12.29 -13.32 -8.52
N GLY A 329 -12.94 -13.21 -9.68
CA GLY A 329 -13.97 -12.22 -9.94
C GLY A 329 -15.18 -12.40 -9.01
N ARG A 330 -15.98 -11.34 -8.80
CA ARG A 330 -17.13 -11.36 -7.87
C ARG A 330 -18.20 -12.43 -8.18
N GLY A 331 -18.22 -12.99 -9.38
CA GLY A 331 -19.12 -14.10 -9.74
C GLY A 331 -18.58 -15.49 -9.35
N SER A 332 -17.33 -15.57 -8.93
CA SER A 332 -16.60 -16.79 -8.62
C SER A 332 -16.18 -16.78 -7.16
N SER A 333 -16.84 -17.58 -6.33
CA SER A 333 -16.44 -17.77 -4.94
C SER A 333 -16.09 -19.23 -4.69
N LEU A 334 -15.12 -19.46 -3.80
CA LEU A 334 -14.76 -20.81 -3.37
C LEU A 334 -15.42 -21.11 -2.01
N HIS A 335 -15.84 -22.36 -1.82
CA HIS A 335 -16.34 -22.77 -0.51
C HIS A 335 -15.20 -22.82 0.51
N ALA A 336 -15.29 -22.02 1.58
CA ALA A 336 -14.20 -21.85 2.54
C ALA A 336 -13.65 -23.18 3.12
N GLY A 337 -14.54 -24.09 3.53
CA GLY A 337 -14.13 -25.40 4.06
C GLY A 337 -13.41 -26.26 3.02
N ASP A 338 -13.83 -26.18 1.75
CA ASP A 338 -13.24 -26.96 0.67
C ASP A 338 -11.88 -26.40 0.26
N VAL A 339 -11.66 -25.08 0.36
CA VAL A 339 -10.35 -24.47 0.09
C VAL A 339 -9.30 -24.88 1.12
N LEU A 340 -9.71 -25.05 2.39
CA LEU A 340 -8.81 -25.44 3.47
C LEU A 340 -8.49 -26.94 3.43
N GLY A 341 -9.53 -27.78 3.26
CA GLY A 341 -9.41 -29.23 3.28
C GLY A 341 -9.17 -29.89 1.92
N GLY A 342 -9.49 -29.21 0.81
CA GLY A 342 -9.44 -29.70 -0.55
C GLY A 342 -8.18 -29.35 -1.34
N LEU A 343 -7.96 -30.06 -2.46
CA LEU A 343 -6.92 -29.71 -3.42
C LEU A 343 -7.46 -28.64 -4.39
N LEU A 344 -6.85 -27.46 -4.43
CA LEU A 344 -7.19 -26.42 -5.40
C LEU A 344 -6.19 -26.49 -6.56
N ARG A 345 -6.67 -26.89 -7.75
CA ARG A 345 -5.91 -26.79 -9.01
C ARG A 345 -6.66 -25.93 -10.00
N LEU A 346 -5.99 -24.91 -10.51
CA LEU A 346 -6.56 -23.92 -11.42
C LEU A 346 -5.69 -23.81 -12.66
N GLN A 347 -6.31 -23.82 -13.84
CA GLN A 347 -5.64 -23.64 -15.12
C GLN A 347 -5.98 -22.27 -15.70
N ASP A 348 -4.97 -21.45 -15.96
CA ASP A 348 -5.13 -20.17 -16.64
C ASP A 348 -5.36 -20.38 -18.15
N THR A 349 -6.40 -19.75 -18.70
CA THR A 349 -6.72 -19.87 -20.13
C THR A 349 -5.76 -19.09 -21.02
N LEU A 350 -5.12 -18.03 -20.51
CA LEU A 350 -4.22 -17.20 -21.30
C LEU A 350 -2.84 -17.83 -21.47
N THR A 351 -2.22 -18.26 -20.38
CA THR A 351 -0.85 -18.82 -20.38
C THR A 351 -0.82 -20.34 -20.44
N GLY A 352 -1.94 -21.02 -20.16
CA GLY A 352 -2.01 -22.47 -20.00
C GLY A 352 -1.36 -22.99 -18.70
N GLN A 353 -0.83 -22.11 -17.85
CA GLN A 353 -0.20 -22.48 -16.59
C GLN A 353 -1.22 -23.12 -15.63
N VAL A 354 -0.78 -24.16 -14.90
CA VAL A 354 -1.58 -24.82 -13.86
C VAL A 354 -0.98 -24.49 -12.51
N LEU A 355 -1.78 -23.85 -11.65
CA LEU A 355 -1.44 -23.56 -10.26
C LEU A 355 -2.04 -24.63 -9.35
N GLU A 356 -1.35 -24.93 -8.25
CA GLU A 356 -1.76 -25.91 -7.26
C GLU A 356 -1.55 -25.36 -5.84
N ARG A 357 -2.60 -25.41 -5.02
CA ARG A 357 -2.52 -25.26 -3.57
C ARG A 357 -3.04 -26.53 -2.91
N ARG A 358 -2.20 -27.10 -2.04
CA ARG A 358 -2.51 -28.30 -1.27
C ARG A 358 -3.15 -27.94 0.08
N PRO A 359 -4.05 -28.79 0.59
CA PRO A 359 -4.69 -28.58 1.88
C PRO A 359 -3.70 -28.71 3.04
N ARG A 360 -3.91 -27.90 4.08
CA ARG A 360 -3.10 -27.82 5.31
C ARG A 360 -4.03 -27.68 6.51
N ARG A 361 -3.66 -28.23 7.67
CA ARG A 361 -4.42 -28.11 8.95
C ARG A 361 -4.13 -26.82 9.73
N PHE A 362 -3.11 -26.11 9.30
CA PHE A 362 -2.63 -24.86 9.87
C PHE A 362 -2.34 -23.90 8.73
N VAL A 363 -2.98 -22.73 8.75
CA VAL A 363 -2.80 -21.67 7.76
C VAL A 363 -2.45 -20.38 8.50
N LEU A 364 -1.29 -19.83 8.18
CA LEU A 364 -0.79 -18.57 8.69
C LEU A 364 -1.13 -17.47 7.69
N PHE A 365 -1.78 -16.41 8.14
CA PHE A 365 -1.97 -15.20 7.35
C PHE A 365 -1.14 -14.08 7.97
N ARG A 366 -0.26 -13.48 7.17
CA ARG A 366 0.49 -12.28 7.53
C ARG A 366 -0.25 -11.06 6.99
N GLU A 367 -0.27 -9.98 7.75
CA GLU A 367 -0.76 -8.70 7.24
C GLU A 367 0.20 -8.15 6.17
N ASP A 368 -0.32 -7.88 4.99
CA ASP A 368 0.37 -7.12 3.96
C ASP A 368 0.29 -5.64 4.29
N GLU A 369 1.43 -5.00 4.57
CA GLU A 369 1.48 -3.62 5.07
C GLU A 369 0.93 -2.59 4.08
N LEU A 370 1.01 -2.87 2.76
CA LEU A 370 0.55 -1.98 1.71
C LEU A 370 -0.97 -2.03 1.52
N SER A 371 -1.55 -3.22 1.48
CA SER A 371 -2.98 -3.43 1.22
C SER A 371 -3.83 -3.60 2.49
N LYS A 372 -3.18 -3.78 3.65
CA LYS A 372 -3.80 -4.14 4.94
C LYS A 372 -4.65 -5.41 4.88
N ARG A 373 -4.37 -6.27 3.89
CA ARG A 373 -5.02 -7.57 3.71
C ARG A 373 -4.20 -8.68 4.36
N TRP A 374 -4.88 -9.74 4.76
CA TRP A 374 -4.25 -10.90 5.40
C TRP A 374 -3.93 -11.94 4.32
N VAL A 375 -2.65 -12.08 3.97
CA VAL A 375 -2.18 -12.96 2.89
C VAL A 375 -1.53 -14.21 3.48
N GLU A 376 -1.84 -15.39 2.93
CA GLU A 376 -1.26 -16.66 3.33
C GLU A 376 0.27 -16.61 3.21
N ALA A 377 0.95 -16.88 4.32
CA ALA A 377 2.41 -16.90 4.40
C ALA A 377 2.89 -18.31 4.75
N PRO A 378 4.01 -18.78 4.15
CA PRO A 378 4.53 -20.12 4.45
C PRO A 378 5.17 -20.22 5.84
N GLN A 379 5.62 -19.08 6.40
CA GLN A 379 6.38 -19.02 7.65
C GLN A 379 6.32 -17.60 8.25
N VAL A 380 6.42 -17.49 9.57
CA VAL A 380 6.41 -16.21 10.30
C VAL A 380 7.79 -15.54 10.33
N MET A 381 7.83 -14.22 10.48
CA MET A 381 9.04 -13.45 10.83
C MET A 381 8.87 -12.83 12.22
N LEU A 382 9.97 -12.49 12.89
CA LEU A 382 9.92 -11.92 14.24
C LEU A 382 9.26 -10.52 14.22
N GLY A 383 8.32 -10.28 15.13
CA GLY A 383 7.57 -9.03 15.22
C GLY A 383 6.47 -8.86 14.17
N ASP A 384 6.21 -9.87 13.30
CA ASP A 384 5.07 -9.84 12.39
C ASP A 384 3.74 -10.04 13.12
N SER A 385 2.74 -9.24 12.74
CA SER A 385 1.34 -9.45 13.11
C SER A 385 0.74 -10.51 12.19
N VAL A 386 0.21 -11.58 12.79
CA VAL A 386 -0.35 -12.71 12.06
C VAL A 386 -1.75 -13.08 12.56
N ARG A 387 -2.56 -13.63 11.66
CA ARG A 387 -3.79 -14.34 11.98
C ARG A 387 -3.60 -15.82 11.69
N ILE A 388 -4.04 -16.65 12.62
CA ILE A 388 -3.84 -18.10 12.53
C ILE A 388 -5.21 -18.76 12.40
N LEU A 389 -5.40 -19.46 11.28
CA LEU A 389 -6.56 -20.31 11.07
C LEU A 389 -6.11 -21.77 11.22
N VAL A 390 -6.70 -22.49 12.18
CA VAL A 390 -6.23 -23.80 12.60
C VAL A 390 -7.38 -24.79 12.81
N HIS A 391 -7.15 -26.05 12.47
CA HIS A 391 -8.09 -27.13 12.76
C HIS A 391 -8.23 -27.34 14.28
N ASN A 392 -9.44 -27.60 14.77
CA ASN A 392 -9.76 -27.66 16.20
C ASN A 392 -8.87 -28.64 17.00
N ASP A 393 -8.45 -29.76 16.41
CA ASP A 393 -7.54 -30.73 17.04
C ASP A 393 -6.18 -30.16 17.46
N LEU A 394 -5.69 -29.13 16.76
CA LEU A 394 -4.38 -28.53 17.01
C LEU A 394 -4.47 -27.36 18.01
N VAL A 395 -5.68 -26.90 18.36
CA VAL A 395 -5.89 -25.73 19.23
C VAL A 395 -5.19 -25.86 20.59
N PRO A 396 -5.30 -26.99 21.33
CA PRO A 396 -4.64 -27.10 22.64
C PRO A 396 -3.12 -26.93 22.53
N ARG A 397 -2.52 -27.56 21.51
CA ARG A 397 -1.07 -27.48 21.27
C ARG A 397 -0.66 -26.11 20.78
N LEU A 398 -1.46 -25.46 19.94
CA LEU A 398 -1.22 -24.10 19.48
C LEU A 398 -1.18 -23.12 20.66
N ARG A 399 -2.14 -23.20 21.59
CA ARG A 399 -2.18 -22.32 22.78
C ARG A 399 -0.89 -22.43 23.59
N SER A 400 -0.41 -23.63 23.89
CA SER A 400 0.86 -23.83 24.61
C SER A 400 2.07 -23.28 23.85
N VAL A 401 2.05 -23.29 22.52
CA VAL A 401 3.11 -22.65 21.72
C VAL A 401 2.99 -21.13 21.78
N LEU A 402 1.79 -20.57 21.62
CA LEU A 402 1.55 -19.11 21.63
C LEU A 402 1.84 -18.47 22.98
N GLU A 403 1.58 -19.16 24.10
CA GLU A 403 1.98 -18.73 25.45
C GLU A 403 3.49 -18.50 25.57
N VAL A 404 4.28 -19.22 24.76
CA VAL A 404 5.73 -19.10 24.73
C VAL A 404 6.21 -18.14 23.66
N VAL A 405 5.62 -18.16 22.47
CA VAL A 405 6.18 -17.45 21.30
C VAL A 405 5.61 -16.07 21.04
N ALA A 406 4.39 -15.80 21.51
CA ALA A 406 3.64 -14.61 21.13
C ALA A 406 3.55 -13.61 22.29
N ARG A 407 3.62 -12.32 21.94
CA ARG A 407 3.32 -11.22 22.86
C ARG A 407 1.92 -11.40 23.48
N PRO A 408 1.70 -11.11 24.78
CA PRO A 408 0.38 -11.15 25.38
C PRO A 408 -0.65 -10.31 24.60
N GLY A 409 -1.93 -10.69 24.63
CA GLY A 409 -3.02 -9.96 23.93
C GLY A 409 -3.65 -10.74 22.76
N TRP A 410 -3.08 -11.86 22.36
CA TRP A 410 -3.71 -12.75 21.38
C TRP A 410 -4.96 -13.45 21.96
N ALA A 411 -5.95 -13.69 21.12
CA ALA A 411 -7.18 -14.37 21.51
C ALA A 411 -7.77 -15.22 20.38
N GLU A 412 -8.53 -16.24 20.76
CA GLU A 412 -9.43 -16.94 19.83
C GLU A 412 -10.60 -16.00 19.53
N LEU A 413 -10.76 -15.63 18.26
CA LEU A 413 -11.80 -14.71 17.84
C LEU A 413 -13.15 -15.40 17.82
N GLN A 414 -14.20 -14.63 18.11
CA GLN A 414 -15.57 -15.11 17.95
C GLN A 414 -15.81 -15.52 16.50
N ARG A 415 -16.52 -16.63 16.34
CA ARG A 415 -16.79 -17.21 15.03
C ARG A 415 -17.54 -16.24 14.12
N TYR A 416 -17.06 -16.13 12.89
CA TYR A 416 -17.68 -15.30 11.84
C TYR A 416 -18.70 -16.11 11.03
N ALA A 417 -19.70 -15.44 10.45
CA ALA A 417 -20.62 -16.10 9.54
C ALA A 417 -19.88 -16.57 8.27
N GLY A 418 -20.00 -17.86 7.95
CA GLY A 418 -19.30 -18.50 6.84
C GLY A 418 -17.99 -19.22 7.22
N GLN A 419 -17.52 -19.09 8.46
CA GLN A 419 -16.37 -19.83 8.96
C GLN A 419 -16.73 -21.33 9.16
N PRO A 420 -15.92 -22.28 8.68
CA PRO A 420 -16.14 -23.72 8.89
C PRO A 420 -16.18 -24.13 10.37
N ASP A 421 -17.01 -25.13 10.73
CA ASP A 421 -17.20 -25.57 12.14
C ASP A 421 -15.93 -26.15 12.77
N GLU A 422 -15.16 -26.90 12.00
CA GLU A 422 -13.94 -27.61 12.46
C GLU A 422 -12.70 -26.72 12.57
N TRP A 423 -12.88 -25.40 12.43
CA TRP A 423 -11.78 -24.43 12.33
C TRP A 423 -11.93 -23.27 13.29
N SER A 424 -10.85 -22.96 14.00
CA SER A 424 -10.73 -21.85 14.94
C SER A 424 -9.79 -20.77 14.39
N LEU A 425 -10.12 -19.50 14.63
CA LEU A 425 -9.36 -18.34 14.17
C LEU A 425 -8.78 -17.57 15.35
N PHE A 426 -7.47 -17.36 15.36
CA PHE A 426 -6.76 -16.58 16.36
C PHE A 426 -6.32 -15.23 15.77
N GLY A 427 -6.53 -14.16 16.54
CA GLY A 427 -6.12 -12.79 16.21
C GLY A 427 -5.25 -12.18 17.32
N GLY A 428 -4.62 -11.04 17.02
CA GLY A 428 -3.69 -10.37 17.95
C GLY A 428 -2.40 -11.15 18.18
N VAL A 429 -2.03 -12.07 17.27
CA VAL A 429 -0.83 -12.89 17.42
C VAL A 429 0.37 -12.16 16.84
N GLU A 430 1.35 -11.86 17.68
CA GLU A 430 2.62 -11.25 17.29
C GLU A 430 3.77 -12.12 17.79
N VAL A 431 4.56 -12.71 16.89
CA VAL A 431 5.58 -13.73 17.26
C VAL A 431 6.92 -13.06 17.51
N PHE A 432 7.48 -13.19 18.72
CA PHE A 432 8.72 -12.52 19.14
C PHE A 432 9.86 -13.49 19.52
N THR A 433 9.60 -14.79 19.60
CA THR A 433 10.62 -15.77 19.98
C THR A 433 10.48 -17.10 19.27
N HIS A 434 11.55 -17.89 19.30
CA HIS A 434 11.58 -19.21 18.68
C HIS A 434 10.83 -20.23 19.56
N PRO A 435 10.01 -21.14 18.99
CA PRO A 435 9.25 -22.15 19.77
C PRO A 435 10.10 -23.23 20.48
N GLY A 436 11.43 -23.12 20.49
CA GLY A 436 12.34 -24.13 21.05
C GLY A 436 12.00 -25.57 20.62
N ASP A 437 11.95 -26.48 21.60
CA ASP A 437 11.63 -27.90 21.40
C ASP A 437 10.11 -28.17 21.27
N LEU A 438 9.24 -27.17 21.48
CA LEU A 438 7.77 -27.32 21.36
C LEU A 438 7.34 -27.62 19.92
N VAL A 439 8.13 -27.13 18.95
CA VAL A 439 7.98 -27.42 17.53
C VAL A 439 9.32 -27.97 17.03
N ASN A 440 9.36 -29.27 16.77
CA ASN A 440 10.62 -29.93 16.41
C ASN A 440 10.87 -29.83 14.89
N PRO A 441 11.89 -29.08 14.42
CA PRO A 441 12.19 -28.93 12.99
C PRO A 441 12.69 -30.24 12.34
N GLN A 442 13.03 -31.25 13.15
CA GLN A 442 13.41 -32.58 12.70
C GLN A 442 12.23 -33.53 12.57
N ARG A 443 10.98 -33.05 12.68
CA ARG A 443 9.78 -33.84 12.39
C ARG A 443 8.90 -33.09 11.40
N MET A 444 8.11 -33.82 10.62
CA MET A 444 7.04 -33.22 9.83
C MET A 444 5.92 -32.81 10.78
N ASP A 445 5.88 -31.52 11.09
CA ASP A 445 5.01 -30.94 12.11
C ASP A 445 4.14 -29.85 11.49
N ASP A 446 2.83 -29.85 11.79
CA ASP A 446 1.87 -28.90 11.24
C ASP A 446 2.17 -27.46 11.71
N LEU A 447 2.83 -27.30 12.86
CA LEU A 447 3.18 -26.00 13.47
C LEU A 447 4.53 -25.44 13.00
N LEU A 448 5.23 -26.09 12.05
CA LEU A 448 6.49 -25.57 11.49
C LEU A 448 6.43 -24.11 11.00
N PRO A 449 5.32 -23.60 10.43
CA PRO A 449 5.25 -22.20 10.02
C PRO A 449 5.45 -21.17 11.14
N LEU A 450 5.32 -21.57 12.42
CA LEU A 450 5.58 -20.72 13.58
C LEU A 450 7.06 -20.58 13.94
N ILE A 451 7.95 -21.37 13.32
CA ILE A 451 9.39 -21.18 13.47
C ILE A 451 9.76 -19.91 12.69
N PRO A 452 10.34 -18.86 13.31
CA PRO A 452 10.68 -17.65 12.58
C PRO A 452 11.80 -17.87 11.54
N LEU A 453 11.71 -17.16 10.41
CA LEU A 453 12.74 -17.15 9.37
C LEU A 453 14.02 -16.42 9.79
N THR A 454 13.89 -15.39 10.63
CA THR A 454 14.96 -14.48 11.08
C THR A 454 15.32 -14.75 12.54
N ARG A 455 16.56 -14.44 12.94
CA ARG A 455 17.03 -14.45 14.34
C ARG A 455 17.10 -13.05 14.98
N SER A 456 17.08 -12.03 14.14
CA SER A 456 17.07 -10.64 14.56
C SER A 456 16.22 -9.81 13.61
N GLN A 457 15.48 -8.86 14.16
CA GLN A 457 14.59 -8.01 13.38
C GLN A 457 14.41 -6.67 14.09
N LEU A 458 14.51 -5.59 13.31
CA LEU A 458 14.04 -4.26 13.69
C LEU A 458 12.86 -3.96 12.77
N LYS A 459 11.67 -3.83 13.35
CA LYS A 459 10.44 -3.55 12.61
C LYS A 459 9.75 -2.35 13.22
N VAL A 460 9.27 -1.44 12.37
CA VAL A 460 8.36 -0.36 12.77
C VAL A 460 6.99 -0.74 12.22
N ALA A 461 6.02 -0.95 13.10
CA ALA A 461 4.72 -1.50 12.74
C ALA A 461 3.58 -0.82 13.51
N GLY A 462 2.36 -1.00 13.03
CA GLY A 462 1.20 -0.25 13.55
C GLY A 462 1.17 1.19 13.04
N GLY A 463 0.44 2.03 13.76
CA GLY A 463 0.16 3.41 13.37
C GLY A 463 -0.66 3.53 12.08
N PHE A 464 -0.97 4.77 11.70
CA PHE A 464 -1.68 5.09 10.47
C PHE A 464 -0.69 5.49 9.37
N SER A 465 -0.46 4.62 8.40
CA SER A 465 0.46 4.88 7.29
C SER A 465 -0.14 5.90 6.32
N LEU A 466 0.68 6.84 5.86
CA LEU A 466 0.27 7.79 4.82
C LEU A 466 0.61 7.26 3.44
N PRO A 467 -0.26 7.45 2.42
CA PRO A 467 0.04 7.03 1.08
C PRO A 467 1.19 7.85 0.50
N GLY A 468 1.98 7.21 -0.35
CA GLY A 468 3.15 7.77 -1.02
C GLY A 468 3.95 6.65 -1.66
N GLN A 469 4.99 6.99 -2.40
CA GLN A 469 5.94 5.97 -2.87
C GLN A 469 7.03 5.71 -1.83
N VAL A 470 7.35 6.71 -1.01
CA VAL A 470 8.30 6.54 0.09
C VAL A 470 7.63 5.78 1.23
N ARG A 471 8.23 4.66 1.61
CA ARG A 471 7.78 3.88 2.76
C ARG A 471 8.26 4.52 4.06
N GLY A 472 7.57 4.19 5.14
CA GLY A 472 7.89 4.69 6.45
C GLY A 472 7.34 6.09 6.74
N LYS A 473 6.23 6.46 6.07
CA LYS A 473 5.47 7.68 6.33
C LYS A 473 4.21 7.34 7.12
N TRP A 474 4.03 7.96 8.28
CA TRP A 474 2.91 7.76 9.18
C TRP A 474 2.29 9.08 9.62
N HIS A 475 1.05 8.99 10.08
CA HIS A 475 0.31 10.09 10.66
C HIS A 475 0.80 10.36 12.09
N THR A 476 1.00 11.62 12.44
CA THR A 476 1.52 12.02 13.76
C THR A 476 0.56 11.69 14.91
N TRP A 477 -0.76 11.74 14.68
CA TRP A 477 -1.76 11.34 15.68
C TRP A 477 -1.83 9.83 15.95
N SER A 478 -1.23 9.01 15.08
CA SER A 478 -1.23 7.56 15.18
C SER A 478 0.14 7.04 14.72
N PRO A 479 1.20 7.35 15.48
CA PRO A 479 2.55 6.96 15.10
C PRO A 479 2.74 5.45 15.37
N PRO A 480 3.69 4.81 14.67
CA PRO A 480 3.91 3.38 14.81
C PRO A 480 4.63 3.03 16.13
N GLU A 481 4.76 1.74 16.42
CA GLU A 481 5.63 1.23 17.48
C GLU A 481 6.90 0.57 16.91
N ILE A 482 7.99 0.66 17.66
CA ILE A 482 9.24 -0.03 17.37
C ILE A 482 9.18 -1.43 18.00
N ARG A 483 9.43 -2.45 17.19
CA ARG A 483 9.58 -3.86 17.60
C ARG A 483 11.00 -4.31 17.26
N ALA A 484 11.82 -4.55 18.27
CA ALA A 484 13.17 -5.03 18.10
C ALA A 484 13.36 -6.39 18.77
N VAL A 485 13.90 -7.34 18.03
CA VAL A 485 14.26 -8.68 18.51
C VAL A 485 15.68 -8.99 18.10
N SER A 486 16.49 -9.53 19.01
CA SER A 486 17.83 -10.00 18.67
C SER A 486 18.27 -11.14 19.58
N ASP A 487 18.64 -12.25 18.96
CA ASP A 487 19.31 -13.36 19.65
C ASP A 487 20.82 -13.11 19.87
N ALA A 488 21.32 -11.90 19.59
CA ALA A 488 22.74 -11.59 19.69
C ALA A 488 23.24 -11.71 21.15
N PRO A 489 24.37 -12.41 21.40
CA PRO A 489 24.92 -12.53 22.73
C PRO A 489 25.31 -11.14 23.25
N GLY A 490 24.92 -10.83 24.49
CA GLY A 490 25.23 -9.56 25.16
C GLY A 490 24.20 -8.43 24.99
N GLY A 491 23.06 -8.68 24.33
CA GLY A 491 21.94 -7.74 24.23
C GLY A 491 22.13 -6.63 23.19
N PHE A 492 21.14 -5.76 23.07
CA PHE A 492 21.10 -4.66 22.11
C PHE A 492 20.54 -3.37 22.71
N LEU A 493 20.74 -2.26 21.98
CA LEU A 493 20.17 -0.95 22.24
C LEU A 493 19.39 -0.49 21.01
N VAL A 494 18.22 0.09 21.20
CA VAL A 494 17.49 0.83 20.18
C VAL A 494 17.67 2.32 20.43
N ARG A 495 18.03 3.06 19.38
CA ARG A 495 18.19 4.52 19.41
C ARG A 495 17.21 5.18 18.46
N LEU A 496 16.50 6.20 18.93
CA LEU A 496 15.71 7.12 18.11
C LEU A 496 16.50 8.42 17.91
N VAL A 497 16.68 8.80 16.66
CA VAL A 497 17.45 9.97 16.24
C VAL A 497 16.55 10.89 15.41
N ASP A 498 16.45 12.15 15.82
CA ASP A 498 15.88 13.22 15.01
C ASP A 498 16.89 13.66 13.94
N LEU A 499 16.45 13.67 12.68
CA LEU A 499 17.24 14.09 11.53
C LEU A 499 17.10 15.58 11.21
N GLY A 500 16.43 16.38 12.05
CA GLY A 500 16.45 17.85 12.02
C GLY A 500 15.82 18.49 10.77
N GLY A 501 14.68 17.95 10.32
CA GLY A 501 14.17 18.09 8.94
C GLY A 501 13.53 19.41 8.49
N ARG A 502 13.53 20.52 9.26
CA ARG A 502 12.90 21.79 8.79
C ARG A 502 13.68 23.09 9.04
N GLY A 503 14.81 23.04 9.73
CA GLY A 503 15.64 24.23 9.93
C GLY A 503 16.41 24.59 8.66
N LEU A 504 16.23 25.82 8.13
CA LEU A 504 17.12 26.45 7.14
C LEU A 504 18.55 26.72 7.68
N GLY A 505 18.92 26.12 8.82
CA GLY A 505 20.16 26.32 9.58
C GLY A 505 21.34 25.46 9.09
N GLU A 506 22.55 25.90 9.41
CA GLU A 506 23.79 25.49 8.73
C GLU A 506 24.38 24.13 9.13
N ASP A 507 23.89 23.46 10.18
CA ASP A 507 24.26 22.08 10.49
C ASP A 507 23.03 21.35 11.03
N VAL A 508 22.48 20.45 10.22
CA VAL A 508 21.51 19.45 10.67
C VAL A 508 22.26 18.55 11.65
N THR A 509 22.14 18.86 12.94
CA THR A 509 22.74 18.07 14.00
C THR A 509 21.76 16.97 14.35
N GLU A 510 22.14 15.72 14.03
CA GLU A 510 21.37 14.56 14.45
C GLU A 510 21.29 14.53 15.98
N THR A 511 20.07 14.62 16.51
CA THR A 511 19.82 14.65 17.95
C THR A 511 19.24 13.32 18.39
N VAL A 512 19.87 12.68 19.38
CA VAL A 512 19.34 11.45 19.96
C VAL A 512 18.19 11.83 20.90
N LEU A 513 16.97 11.40 20.56
CA LEU A 513 15.76 11.67 21.35
C LEU A 513 15.51 10.60 22.41
N GLY A 514 15.90 9.35 22.13
CA GLY A 514 15.66 8.23 23.02
C GLY A 514 16.65 7.08 22.81
N GLU A 515 16.99 6.40 23.90
CA GLU A 515 17.81 5.19 23.91
C GLU A 515 17.17 4.16 24.86
N TRP A 516 16.84 2.99 24.33
CA TRP A 516 16.22 1.90 25.09
C TRP A 516 17.04 0.63 24.96
N GLN A 517 17.48 0.09 26.09
CA GLN A 517 18.27 -1.14 26.13
C GLN A 517 17.36 -2.34 26.34
N ASP A 518 17.71 -3.46 25.71
CA ASP A 518 17.10 -4.76 26.01
C ASP A 518 17.24 -5.07 27.52
N SER A 519 16.14 -5.45 28.17
CA SER A 519 16.07 -5.86 29.58
C SER A 519 16.79 -7.20 29.86
N GLY A 520 17.42 -7.78 28.83
CA GLY A 520 18.07 -9.09 28.86
C GLY A 520 17.18 -10.21 28.34
N ALA A 521 15.92 -9.89 28.02
CA ALA A 521 14.92 -10.77 27.45
C ALA A 521 15.13 -11.02 25.95
N GLY A 522 15.94 -10.21 25.25
CA GLY A 522 16.19 -10.34 23.80
C GLY A 522 15.11 -9.69 22.93
N VAL A 523 14.19 -8.93 23.54
CA VAL A 523 13.05 -8.28 22.88
C VAL A 523 12.82 -6.89 23.48
N LEU A 524 12.47 -5.92 22.64
CA LEU A 524 12.03 -4.58 23.02
C LEU A 524 10.82 -4.19 22.16
N VAL A 525 9.78 -3.66 22.82
CA VAL A 525 8.65 -3.00 22.16
C VAL A 525 8.52 -1.59 22.74
N GLN A 526 8.57 -0.57 21.88
CA GLN A 526 8.46 0.82 22.28
C GLN A 526 7.43 1.55 21.40
N PRO A 527 6.25 1.90 21.93
CA PRO A 527 5.30 2.77 21.25
C PRO A 527 5.89 4.17 21.07
N LEU A 528 5.81 4.73 19.85
CA LEU A 528 6.25 6.12 19.62
C LEU A 528 5.18 7.14 20.05
N ALA A 529 3.92 6.70 20.21
CA ALA A 529 2.83 7.57 20.67
C ALA A 529 3.10 8.16 22.06
N GLU A 530 3.85 7.46 22.91
CA GLU A 530 4.22 7.91 24.26
C GLU A 530 5.25 9.06 24.26
N LEU A 531 5.89 9.34 23.13
CA LEU A 531 6.96 10.34 23.02
C LEU A 531 6.46 11.70 22.52
N GLU A 532 5.18 11.82 22.15
CA GLU A 532 4.55 13.05 21.64
C GLU A 532 5.40 13.73 20.55
N LEU A 533 5.93 12.94 19.62
CA LEU A 533 6.77 13.43 18.53
C LEU A 533 6.00 14.36 17.61
N GLU A 534 6.61 15.48 17.22
CA GLU A 534 6.07 16.40 16.22
C GLU A 534 6.26 15.87 14.79
N ASP A 535 5.63 16.54 13.82
CA ASP A 535 5.86 16.31 12.40
C ASP A 535 7.36 16.46 12.06
N GLY A 536 7.99 15.37 11.63
CA GLY A 536 9.44 15.33 11.47
C GLY A 536 9.98 14.08 10.80
N ASP A 537 11.31 14.07 10.65
CA ASP A 537 12.06 12.97 10.03
C ASP A 537 12.93 12.31 11.08
N TYR A 538 12.65 11.05 11.40
CA TYR A 538 13.31 10.30 12.45
C TYR A 538 14.00 9.06 11.88
N ARG A 539 15.04 8.59 12.58
CA ARG A 539 15.74 7.34 12.29
C ARG A 539 15.77 6.47 13.53
N VAL A 540 15.44 5.20 13.35
CA VAL A 540 15.55 4.16 14.37
C VAL A 540 16.76 3.30 14.05
N GLU A 541 17.62 3.07 15.04
CA GLU A 541 18.84 2.26 14.91
C GLU A 541 18.81 1.11 15.93
N LEU A 542 19.08 -0.11 15.45
CA LEU A 542 19.34 -1.27 16.31
C LEU A 542 20.85 -1.45 16.44
N VAL A 543 21.39 -1.28 17.64
CA VAL A 543 22.82 -1.29 17.93
C VAL A 543 23.18 -2.49 18.81
N SER A 544 24.20 -3.26 18.43
CA SER A 544 24.72 -4.34 19.28
C SER A 544 25.56 -3.78 20.42
N LEU A 545 25.31 -4.22 21.66
CA LEU A 545 26.11 -3.81 22.82
C LEU A 545 27.53 -4.38 22.79
N VAL A 546 27.74 -5.53 22.13
CA VAL A 546 29.05 -6.20 22.04
C VAL A 546 29.94 -5.57 20.98
N SER A 547 29.46 -5.50 19.73
CA SER A 547 30.26 -4.95 18.63
C SER A 547 30.22 -3.42 18.56
N LYS A 548 29.28 -2.77 19.28
CA LYS A 548 28.97 -1.34 19.20
C LYS A 548 28.61 -0.85 17.79
N GLY A 549 28.34 -1.77 16.87
CA GLY A 549 27.94 -1.49 15.49
C GLY A 549 26.42 -1.47 15.34
N VAL A 550 25.95 -0.68 14.38
CA VAL A 550 24.55 -0.69 13.94
C VAL A 550 24.28 -1.98 13.15
N LEU A 551 23.31 -2.77 13.61
CA LEU A 551 22.88 -4.01 12.98
C LEU A 551 21.84 -3.75 11.89
N SER A 552 20.90 -2.84 12.16
CA SER A 552 19.83 -2.44 11.26
C SER A 552 19.39 -1.01 11.54
N THR A 553 18.82 -0.35 10.54
CA THR A 553 18.23 0.98 10.68
C THR A 553 17.00 1.11 9.78
N THR A 554 16.04 1.92 10.21
CA THR A 554 14.85 2.25 9.42
C THR A 554 14.42 3.70 9.70
N SER A 555 13.72 4.31 8.76
CA SER A 555 13.28 5.72 8.85
C SER A 555 11.81 5.81 9.24
N VAL A 556 11.47 6.82 10.03
CA VAL A 556 10.11 7.15 10.45
C VAL A 556 9.83 8.60 10.11
N LEU A 557 8.92 8.84 9.18
CA LEU A 557 8.49 10.17 8.74
C LEU A 557 7.10 10.41 9.33
N LEU A 558 6.97 11.37 10.24
CA LEU A 558 5.68 11.75 10.82
C LEU A 558 5.14 12.99 10.12
N ARG A 559 3.87 12.94 9.70
CA ARG A 559 3.18 14.04 9.02
C ARG A 559 1.72 14.14 9.47
N SER A 560 1.11 15.27 9.19
CA SER A 560 -0.29 15.59 9.46
C SER A 560 -0.78 16.63 8.43
N ALA A 561 -2.04 17.06 8.54
CA ALA A 561 -2.56 18.17 7.76
C ALA A 561 -1.81 19.49 8.01
N ASP A 562 -1.17 19.65 9.16
CA ASP A 562 -0.34 20.84 9.49
C ASP A 562 1.02 20.81 8.75
N SER A 563 1.38 19.67 8.14
CA SER A 563 2.52 19.52 7.24
C SER A 563 2.09 19.08 5.83
N PRO A 564 1.29 19.87 5.10
CA PRO A 564 0.76 19.44 3.81
C PRO A 564 1.87 19.10 2.81
N ASP A 565 1.64 18.07 1.99
CA ASP A 565 2.53 17.67 0.90
C ASP A 565 2.46 18.70 -0.23
N THR A 566 3.12 19.83 -0.04
CA THR A 566 3.11 20.99 -0.95
C THR A 566 3.39 20.61 -2.40
N ARG A 567 4.18 19.56 -2.64
CA ARG A 567 4.46 19.09 -3.98
C ARG A 567 3.30 18.31 -4.58
N GLN A 568 2.70 17.40 -3.82
CA GLN A 568 1.49 16.71 -4.26
C GLN A 568 0.40 17.73 -4.60
N TRP A 569 0.16 18.70 -3.70
CA TRP A 569 -0.77 19.81 -3.92
C TRP A 569 -0.48 20.59 -5.21
N ALA A 570 0.79 20.88 -5.51
CA ALA A 570 1.19 21.58 -6.74
C ALA A 570 0.98 20.76 -8.04
N LEU A 571 0.84 19.44 -7.93
CA LEU A 571 0.61 18.53 -9.05
C LEU A 571 -0.88 18.19 -9.24
N LEU A 572 -1.76 18.60 -8.32
CA LEU A 572 -3.19 18.34 -8.43
C LEU A 572 -3.77 19.07 -9.64
N ASP A 573 -4.60 18.34 -10.37
CA ASP A 573 -5.47 18.91 -11.39
C ASP A 573 -6.84 19.18 -10.74
N PRO A 574 -7.24 20.45 -10.57
CA PRO A 574 -8.43 20.80 -9.80
C PRO A 574 -9.70 20.12 -10.29
N ILE A 575 -10.42 19.49 -9.38
CA ILE A 575 -11.69 18.82 -9.61
C ILE A 575 -12.80 19.84 -9.39
N SER A 576 -13.71 19.90 -10.35
CA SER A 576 -14.92 20.69 -10.22
C SER A 576 -16.09 20.01 -10.89
N TYR A 577 -17.27 20.25 -10.34
CA TYR A 577 -18.55 19.82 -10.89
C TYR A 577 -19.11 20.93 -11.76
N GLY A 578 -19.96 20.55 -12.72
CA GLY A 578 -20.60 21.43 -13.68
C GLY A 578 -21.95 20.90 -14.14
N PRO A 579 -22.57 21.50 -15.17
CA PRO A 579 -23.90 21.11 -15.64
C PRO A 579 -23.93 19.71 -16.30
N GLY A 580 -25.14 19.20 -16.57
CA GLY A 580 -25.35 17.93 -17.25
C GLY A 580 -24.75 16.74 -16.51
N VAL A 581 -23.86 15.97 -17.15
CA VAL A 581 -23.17 14.84 -16.51
C VAL A 581 -22.11 15.30 -15.48
N GLY A 582 -21.72 16.57 -15.51
CA GLY A 582 -20.76 17.18 -14.58
C GLY A 582 -21.23 17.19 -13.13
N VAL A 583 -22.53 17.09 -12.88
CA VAL A 583 -23.09 16.98 -11.50
C VAL A 583 -22.71 15.67 -10.81
N LEU A 584 -22.17 14.73 -11.58
CA LEU A 584 -21.63 13.46 -11.11
C LEU A 584 -20.09 13.50 -11.02
N GLY A 585 -19.44 14.66 -11.21
CA GLY A 585 -17.98 14.77 -11.20
C GLY A 585 -17.30 14.20 -12.45
N ALA A 586 -18.06 13.96 -13.52
CA ALA A 586 -17.48 13.72 -14.84
C ALA A 586 -16.94 15.05 -15.41
N PRO A 587 -15.78 15.06 -16.09
CA PRO A 587 -15.24 16.28 -16.65
C PRO A 587 -16.18 16.82 -17.75
N VAL A 588 -16.45 18.12 -17.69
CA VAL A 588 -17.18 18.88 -18.71
C VAL A 588 -16.25 20.01 -19.17
N GLU A 589 -16.32 20.40 -20.44
CA GLU A 589 -15.61 21.60 -20.91
C GLU A 589 -16.03 22.82 -20.08
N ALA A 590 -15.14 23.82 -19.96
CA ALA A 590 -15.23 24.95 -19.02
C ALA A 590 -16.52 25.80 -19.15
N GLU A 591 -17.63 25.25 -18.66
CA GLU A 591 -18.95 25.86 -18.60
C GLU A 591 -19.21 26.37 -17.17
N THR A 592 -19.86 27.52 -17.09
CA THR A 592 -20.35 28.07 -15.82
C THR A 592 -21.81 27.63 -15.63
N PRO A 593 -22.22 27.24 -14.40
CA PRO A 593 -21.52 27.37 -13.12
C PRO A 593 -20.48 26.27 -12.84
N VAL A 594 -19.53 26.56 -11.96
CA VAL A 594 -18.51 25.62 -11.46
C VAL A 594 -18.69 25.42 -9.96
N VAL A 595 -18.72 24.16 -9.50
CA VAL A 595 -18.91 23.82 -8.08
C VAL A 595 -17.69 23.07 -7.53
N ARG A 596 -17.19 23.49 -6.36
CA ARG A 596 -16.12 22.83 -5.59
C ARG A 596 -16.49 22.81 -4.11
N GLY A 597 -16.61 21.63 -3.51
CA GLY A 597 -17.26 21.50 -2.19
C GLY A 597 -18.64 22.16 -2.19
N HIS A 598 -18.83 23.16 -1.34
CA HIS A 598 -20.04 24.01 -1.32
C HIS A 598 -19.88 25.38 -1.98
N LEU A 599 -18.73 25.67 -2.59
CA LEU A 599 -18.50 26.91 -3.31
C LEU A 599 -19.07 26.81 -4.73
N VAL A 600 -19.98 27.73 -5.07
CA VAL A 600 -20.54 27.87 -6.43
C VAL A 600 -19.99 29.14 -7.06
N GLN A 601 -19.27 28.99 -8.17
CA GLN A 601 -18.71 30.09 -8.96
C GLN A 601 -19.50 30.28 -10.25
N GLY A 602 -19.84 31.52 -10.57
CA GLY A 602 -20.63 31.85 -11.77
C GLY A 602 -22.10 31.44 -11.68
N ALA A 603 -22.68 31.47 -10.48
CA ALA A 603 -24.08 31.13 -10.24
C ALA A 603 -25.03 31.97 -11.11
N ARG A 604 -26.09 31.32 -11.63
CA ARG A 604 -27.10 31.93 -12.50
C ARG A 604 -28.24 32.57 -11.69
N GLY A 605 -28.37 32.23 -10.40
CA GLY A 605 -29.37 32.80 -9.50
C GLY A 605 -30.80 32.36 -9.82
N ALA A 606 -30.98 31.11 -10.27
CA ALA A 606 -32.30 30.56 -10.56
C ALA A 606 -33.10 30.32 -9.27
N ALA A 607 -34.39 30.67 -9.29
CA ALA A 607 -35.28 30.43 -8.16
C ALA A 607 -35.61 28.93 -8.03
N LEU A 608 -35.67 28.42 -6.81
CA LEU A 608 -36.07 27.05 -6.53
C LEU A 608 -37.53 26.82 -6.96
N LEU A 609 -37.73 25.75 -7.74
CA LEU A 609 -39.05 25.30 -8.17
C LEU A 609 -39.72 24.50 -7.07
N GLN A 610 -41.02 24.71 -6.85
CA GLN A 610 -41.77 23.96 -5.85
C GLN A 610 -42.67 22.90 -6.48
N ASP A 611 -42.54 21.68 -5.97
CA ASP A 611 -43.49 20.59 -6.20
C ASP A 611 -43.90 19.92 -4.89
N ARG A 612 -45.09 19.34 -4.88
CA ARG A 612 -45.58 18.60 -3.71
C ARG A 612 -44.95 17.21 -3.66
N VAL A 613 -44.06 17.01 -2.69
CA VAL A 613 -43.44 15.71 -2.42
C VAL A 613 -44.43 14.76 -1.73
N PRO A 614 -44.46 13.46 -2.06
CA PRO A 614 -45.28 12.49 -1.35
C PRO A 614 -44.88 12.35 0.11
N GLY A 615 -45.86 12.42 1.02
CA GLY A 615 -45.66 12.21 2.46
C GLY A 615 -45.37 10.77 2.88
N ARG A 616 -45.45 9.81 1.94
CA ARG A 616 -45.15 8.39 2.16
C ARG A 616 -44.44 7.80 0.94
N PRO A 617 -43.51 6.86 1.15
CA PRO A 617 -42.86 6.13 0.06
C PRO A 617 -43.87 5.51 -0.93
N GLY A 618 -43.69 5.80 -2.22
CA GLY A 618 -44.50 5.23 -3.31
C GLY A 618 -44.05 3.82 -3.76
N TRP A 619 -42.96 3.31 -3.19
CA TRP A 619 -42.41 1.97 -3.45
C TRP A 619 -42.72 1.02 -2.29
N SER A 620 -42.84 -0.27 -2.61
CA SER A 620 -42.98 -1.33 -1.60
C SER A 620 -41.60 -1.83 -1.19
N THR A 621 -41.38 -2.07 0.12
CA THR A 621 -40.21 -2.84 0.56
C THR A 621 -40.53 -4.32 0.44
N GLY A 622 -40.53 -4.85 -0.79
CA GLY A 622 -40.86 -6.25 -1.05
C GLY A 622 -40.03 -7.24 -0.20
N GLU A 623 -40.58 -8.43 0.02
CA GLU A 623 -39.79 -9.56 0.53
C GLU A 623 -38.61 -9.80 -0.40
N ARG A 624 -37.46 -10.15 0.19
CA ARG A 624 -36.20 -10.39 -0.53
C ARG A 624 -36.47 -11.16 -1.82
N SER A 625 -35.98 -10.67 -2.97
CA SER A 625 -35.39 -11.63 -3.89
C SER A 625 -34.29 -12.30 -3.07
N SER A 626 -34.43 -13.61 -2.84
CA SER A 626 -33.47 -14.37 -2.05
C SER A 626 -32.09 -13.92 -2.49
N ALA A 627 -31.30 -13.37 -1.55
CA ALA A 627 -29.93 -13.02 -1.83
C ALA A 627 -29.34 -14.25 -2.50
N ARG A 628 -28.89 -14.11 -3.75
CA ARG A 628 -28.33 -15.25 -4.46
C ARG A 628 -27.28 -15.83 -3.54
N THR A 629 -27.53 -17.04 -3.08
CA THR A 629 -26.47 -17.91 -2.62
C THR A 629 -25.62 -18.07 -3.87
N GLU A 630 -24.54 -17.30 -3.96
CA GLU A 630 -23.51 -17.57 -4.94
C GLU A 630 -23.18 -19.05 -4.78
N SER A 631 -23.39 -19.83 -5.83
CA SER A 631 -23.05 -21.25 -5.81
C SER A 631 -21.53 -21.32 -5.78
N SER A 632 -20.98 -21.33 -4.56
CA SER A 632 -19.55 -21.41 -4.33
C SER A 632 -19.02 -22.68 -4.98
N VAL A 633 -17.94 -22.58 -5.74
CA VAL A 633 -17.27 -23.73 -6.35
C VAL A 633 -16.85 -24.69 -5.24
N ARG A 634 -17.30 -25.95 -5.36
CA ARG A 634 -16.95 -27.05 -4.44
C ARG A 634 -15.72 -27.78 -4.98
N LEU A 635 -14.76 -28.07 -4.12
CA LEU A 635 -13.50 -28.74 -4.50
C LEU A 635 -13.52 -30.20 -4.08
N THR A 636 -12.77 -31.04 -4.79
CA THR A 636 -12.52 -32.41 -4.38
C THR A 636 -11.76 -32.44 -3.06
N ILE A 637 -12.38 -33.09 -2.06
CA ILE A 637 -11.81 -33.31 -0.73
C ILE A 637 -11.00 -34.62 -0.75
N PRO A 638 -9.75 -34.63 -0.24
CA PRO A 638 -8.98 -35.84 0.00
C PRO A 638 -9.69 -36.82 0.93
N ASP A 639 -9.27 -38.07 0.88
CA ASP A 639 -9.78 -39.12 1.77
C ASP A 639 -9.59 -38.75 3.27
N ALA A 640 -10.52 -39.19 4.13
CA ALA A 640 -10.47 -38.98 5.57
C ALA A 640 -9.24 -39.61 6.23
N ASP A 641 -8.63 -40.64 5.62
CA ASP A 641 -7.38 -41.24 6.09
C ASP A 641 -6.14 -40.42 5.72
N SER A 642 -6.29 -39.32 4.98
CA SER A 642 -5.17 -38.47 4.60
C SER A 642 -4.55 -37.73 5.79
N CYS A 643 -3.30 -37.26 5.62
CA CYS A 643 -2.61 -36.44 6.61
C CYS A 643 -3.36 -35.14 6.97
N VAL A 644 -4.27 -34.67 6.12
CA VAL A 644 -5.07 -33.46 6.32
C VAL A 644 -6.08 -33.62 7.45
N PHE A 645 -6.55 -34.84 7.71
CA PHE A 645 -7.44 -35.13 8.84
C PHE A 645 -6.68 -35.79 9.99
N THR A 646 -5.74 -36.70 9.67
CA THR A 646 -5.07 -37.53 10.69
C THR A 646 -3.83 -36.89 11.30
N GLY A 647 -3.24 -35.86 10.67
CA GLY A 647 -1.94 -35.29 11.05
C GLY A 647 -0.74 -36.22 10.84
N LYS A 648 -0.95 -37.41 10.26
CA LYS A 648 0.11 -38.41 10.04
C LYS A 648 0.73 -38.24 8.65
N HIS A 649 1.91 -37.64 8.61
CA HIS A 649 2.61 -37.35 7.36
C HIS A 649 3.38 -38.57 6.82
N ARG A 650 3.06 -39.00 5.59
CA ARG A 650 3.85 -39.99 4.84
C ARG A 650 4.87 -39.29 3.96
N GLU A 651 6.14 -39.50 4.27
CA GLU A 651 7.25 -38.77 3.66
C GLU A 651 7.94 -39.55 2.54
N HIS A 652 8.18 -38.89 1.42
CA HIS A 652 9.03 -39.35 0.32
C HIS A 652 10.33 -38.55 0.31
N VAL A 653 11.47 -39.20 0.54
CA VAL A 653 12.79 -38.56 0.58
C VAL A 653 13.50 -38.69 -0.76
N ASP A 654 13.88 -37.56 -1.34
CA ASP A 654 14.55 -37.45 -2.63
C ASP A 654 15.96 -38.08 -2.59
N THR A 655 16.34 -38.75 -3.68
CA THR A 655 17.67 -39.33 -3.87
C THR A 655 18.67 -38.27 -4.32
N VAL A 656 19.88 -38.30 -3.76
CA VAL A 656 20.94 -37.33 -4.07
C VAL A 656 22.00 -37.95 -4.99
N PRO A 657 22.48 -37.22 -6.02
CA PRO A 657 23.57 -37.68 -6.87
C PRO A 657 24.83 -38.00 -6.06
N VAL A 658 25.48 -39.13 -6.37
CA VAL A 658 26.73 -39.55 -5.71
C VAL A 658 27.90 -39.49 -6.70
N ASN A 659 29.10 -39.24 -6.19
CA ASN A 659 30.31 -39.36 -6.99
C ASN A 659 30.69 -40.83 -7.24
N SER A 660 31.74 -41.07 -8.03
CA SER A 660 32.26 -42.41 -8.34
C SER A 660 32.69 -43.23 -7.10
N SER A 661 32.93 -42.57 -5.96
CA SER A 661 33.23 -43.19 -4.67
C SER A 661 32.00 -43.36 -3.75
N GLY A 662 30.78 -43.17 -4.28
CA GLY A 662 29.53 -43.31 -3.55
C GLY A 662 29.25 -42.20 -2.52
N LYS A 663 30.01 -41.10 -2.53
CA LYS A 663 29.78 -39.96 -1.64
C LYS A 663 28.74 -39.02 -2.25
N PRO A 664 27.74 -38.56 -1.47
CA PRO A 664 26.78 -37.56 -1.92
C PRO A 664 27.48 -36.29 -2.40
N LEU A 665 27.15 -35.86 -3.62
CA LEU A 665 27.63 -34.62 -4.21
C LEU A 665 27.01 -33.40 -3.53
N GLU A 666 25.79 -33.55 -3.03
CA GLU A 666 25.06 -32.49 -2.33
C GLU A 666 25.11 -32.72 -0.81
N PRO A 667 25.17 -31.66 0.00
CA PRO A 667 25.17 -31.76 1.46
C PRO A 667 23.78 -32.03 2.07
N TRP A 668 22.70 -31.92 1.29
CA TRP A 668 21.33 -32.05 1.76
C TRP A 668 20.46 -32.83 0.75
N SER A 669 19.41 -33.50 1.23
CA SER A 669 18.27 -34.01 0.45
C SER A 669 16.96 -33.48 1.03
N PHE A 670 15.85 -33.65 0.33
CA PHE A 670 14.54 -33.16 0.76
C PHE A 670 13.55 -34.32 0.90
N GLY A 671 12.79 -34.32 1.99
CA GLY A 671 11.60 -35.16 2.15
C GLY A 671 10.34 -34.36 1.94
N ARG A 672 9.36 -34.93 1.22
CA ARG A 672 8.07 -34.29 0.93
C ARG A 672 6.92 -35.19 1.34
N CYS A 673 5.91 -34.65 2.00
CA CYS A 673 4.73 -35.42 2.33
C CYS A 673 3.91 -35.67 1.06
N THR A 674 3.57 -36.93 0.79
CA THR A 674 2.83 -37.28 -0.43
C THR A 674 1.41 -36.72 -0.47
N GLY A 675 0.81 -36.44 0.69
CA GLY A 675 -0.50 -35.81 0.82
C GLY A 675 -0.41 -34.28 0.78
N CYS A 676 -0.16 -33.65 1.93
CA CYS A 676 -0.20 -32.19 2.11
C CYS A 676 0.97 -31.44 1.46
N GLY A 677 2.04 -32.14 1.05
CA GLY A 677 3.21 -31.52 0.42
C GLY A 677 4.17 -30.80 1.37
N LEU A 678 4.02 -30.93 2.69
CA LEU A 678 4.97 -30.42 3.68
C LEU A 678 6.39 -30.91 3.34
N VAL A 679 7.41 -30.05 3.47
CA VAL A 679 8.79 -30.35 3.06
C VAL A 679 9.72 -30.30 4.26
N ARG A 680 10.64 -31.25 4.33
CA ARG A 680 11.71 -31.34 5.33
C ARG A 680 13.06 -31.49 4.64
N ARG A 681 14.14 -31.00 5.27
CA ARG A 681 15.53 -31.16 4.81
C ARG A 681 16.25 -32.26 5.59
N TYR A 682 17.05 -33.06 4.89
CA TYR A 682 17.89 -34.13 5.43
C TYR A 682 19.35 -33.85 5.13
N PRO A 683 20.27 -33.96 6.11
CA PRO A 683 21.69 -33.98 5.81
C PRO A 683 22.04 -35.29 5.09
N THR A 684 22.74 -35.20 3.97
CA THR A 684 23.21 -36.39 3.22
C THR A 684 24.50 -36.96 3.80
N ARG A 685 25.21 -36.16 4.61
CA ARG A 685 26.44 -36.56 5.29
C ARG A 685 26.10 -36.95 6.73
N LEU A 686 26.15 -38.25 7.01
CA LEU A 686 26.17 -38.75 8.38
C LEU A 686 27.38 -38.17 9.11
N LYS A 687 27.17 -37.24 10.05
CA LYS A 687 28.14 -37.02 11.11
C LYS A 687 28.23 -38.37 11.85
N ARG A 688 29.35 -39.09 11.71
CA ARG A 688 29.60 -40.29 12.53
C ARG A 688 29.28 -39.92 13.96
N SER A 689 28.26 -40.55 14.56
CA SER A 689 27.93 -40.33 15.95
C SER A 689 29.18 -40.64 16.76
N THR A 690 29.74 -39.65 17.42
CA THR A 690 30.73 -39.81 18.46
C THR A 690 30.07 -40.48 19.65
N TYR A 691 29.69 -41.75 19.52
CA TYR A 691 29.14 -42.57 20.61
C TYR A 691 30.24 -43.01 21.61
N GLY A 692 31.37 -42.27 21.65
CA GLY A 692 32.54 -42.59 22.47
C GLY A 692 33.50 -41.42 22.69
N ARG A 693 33.15 -40.18 22.30
CA ARG A 693 33.86 -38.99 22.80
C ARG A 693 33.04 -38.40 23.92
N ARG A 694 33.70 -38.07 25.04
CA ARG A 694 33.09 -37.37 26.18
C ARG A 694 32.19 -36.24 25.69
N ARG A 695 31.07 -36.08 26.38
CA ARG A 695 30.01 -35.09 26.14
C ARG A 695 30.52 -33.64 26.10
N ASP A 696 31.79 -33.40 26.45
CA ASP A 696 32.45 -32.11 26.59
C ASP A 696 33.01 -31.52 25.28
N ASP A 697 33.17 -32.32 24.20
CA ASP A 697 33.86 -31.88 22.95
C ASP A 697 32.94 -31.81 21.70
N ALA A 698 31.63 -32.02 21.83
CA ALA A 698 30.72 -31.67 20.73
C ALA A 698 30.59 -30.14 20.70
N PRO A 699 30.81 -29.45 19.56
CA PRO A 699 30.46 -28.03 19.49
C PRO A 699 28.99 -27.94 19.88
N PRO A 700 28.62 -27.12 20.88
CA PRO A 700 27.25 -27.05 21.33
C PRO A 700 26.39 -26.77 20.10
N VAL A 701 25.32 -27.56 19.92
CA VAL A 701 24.22 -27.08 19.10
C VAL A 701 23.86 -25.75 19.74
N GLU A 702 24.09 -24.63 19.04
CA GLU A 702 23.69 -23.31 19.54
C GLU A 702 22.20 -23.40 19.86
N VAL A 703 21.89 -23.56 21.15
CA VAL A 703 20.54 -23.57 21.65
C VAL A 703 20.04 -22.16 21.39
N ARG A 704 19.09 -22.02 20.45
CA ARG A 704 18.44 -20.73 20.18
C ARG A 704 17.89 -20.21 21.51
N ARG A 705 18.21 -18.97 21.84
CA ARG A 705 17.77 -18.36 23.09
C ARG A 705 16.25 -18.20 23.01
N GLN A 706 15.54 -18.76 23.98
CA GLN A 706 14.11 -18.53 24.11
C GLN A 706 13.94 -17.23 24.90
N ASN A 707 13.54 -16.18 24.20
CA ASN A 707 13.27 -14.87 24.78
C ASN A 707 11.98 -14.93 25.62
N ASP A 708 11.97 -14.28 26.78
CA ASP A 708 10.78 -14.18 27.63
C ASP A 708 9.92 -13.01 27.12
N VAL A 709 8.68 -13.32 26.73
CA VAL A 709 7.73 -12.37 26.15
C VAL A 709 6.59 -12.02 27.12
N SER A 710 6.58 -12.63 28.32
CA SER A 710 5.46 -12.56 29.27
C SER A 710 5.24 -11.16 29.84
N ASP A 711 6.32 -10.40 30.00
CA ASP A 711 6.33 -9.05 30.58
C ASP A 711 6.15 -7.94 29.54
N LEU A 712 5.98 -8.28 28.26
CA LEU A 712 5.73 -7.27 27.22
C LEU A 712 4.32 -6.67 27.40
N PRO A 713 4.14 -5.36 27.15
CA PRO A 713 2.81 -4.74 27.15
C PRO A 713 1.87 -5.53 26.24
N ALA A 714 0.62 -5.77 26.62
CA ALA A 714 -0.28 -6.53 25.77
C ALA A 714 -0.48 -5.85 24.40
N ALA A 715 -0.56 -6.63 23.33
CA ALA A 715 -0.92 -6.15 22.00
C ALA A 715 -2.32 -5.50 22.08
N VAL A 716 -2.40 -4.24 21.70
CA VAL A 716 -3.67 -3.51 21.62
C VAL A 716 -4.31 -3.87 20.29
N VAL A 717 -5.46 -4.54 20.34
CA VAL A 717 -6.33 -4.63 19.16
C VAL A 717 -7.14 -3.34 19.16
N GLU A 718 -6.80 -2.38 18.32
CA GLU A 718 -7.64 -1.20 18.12
C GLU A 718 -8.96 -1.64 17.47
N HIS A 719 -10.07 -1.33 18.13
CA HIS A 719 -11.42 -1.70 17.68
C HIS A 719 -12.14 -0.56 16.97
N ASP A 720 -11.66 0.68 17.12
CA ASP A 720 -12.34 1.88 16.62
C ASP A 720 -11.73 2.35 15.30
N ARG A 721 -12.61 2.73 14.38
CA ARG A 721 -12.21 3.32 13.10
C ARG A 721 -11.65 4.71 13.38
N GLN A 722 -10.35 4.91 13.14
CA GLN A 722 -9.66 6.20 13.27
C GLN A 722 -10.07 7.21 12.17
N TRP A 723 -11.35 7.58 12.10
CA TRP A 723 -11.91 8.46 11.07
C TRP A 723 -11.23 9.83 11.00
N ALA A 724 -10.97 10.44 12.16
CA ALA A 724 -10.30 11.74 12.24
C ALA A 724 -8.88 11.66 11.63
N THR A 725 -8.09 10.66 12.01
CA THR A 725 -6.75 10.41 11.45
C THR A 725 -6.80 10.14 9.95
N ALA A 726 -7.78 9.38 9.47
CA ALA A 726 -7.94 9.09 8.04
C ALA A 726 -8.29 10.33 7.23
N PHE A 727 -9.12 11.22 7.78
CA PHE A 727 -9.46 12.47 7.11
C PHE A 727 -8.29 13.46 7.14
N ASP A 728 -7.58 13.61 8.26
CA ASP A 728 -6.39 14.45 8.36
C ASP A 728 -5.27 13.98 7.42
N ALA A 729 -5.12 12.66 7.25
CA ALA A 729 -4.27 12.06 6.23
C ALA A 729 -4.66 12.47 4.80
N MET A 730 -5.96 12.61 4.50
CA MET A 730 -6.42 13.11 3.20
C MET A 730 -6.03 14.59 3.03
N LEU A 731 -6.20 15.41 4.07
CA LEU A 731 -5.80 16.83 4.07
C LEU A 731 -4.29 16.99 3.82
N HIS A 732 -3.44 16.18 4.46
CA HIS A 732 -2.00 16.15 4.22
C HIS A 732 -1.68 16.00 2.73
N THR A 733 -2.32 15.03 2.07
CA THR A 733 -2.07 14.74 0.65
C THR A 733 -2.79 15.68 -0.33
N GLY A 734 -3.88 16.31 0.09
CA GLY A 734 -4.73 17.20 -0.72
C GLY A 734 -5.58 16.54 -1.79
N GLY A 735 -5.09 15.48 -2.44
CA GLY A 735 -5.82 14.78 -3.51
C GLY A 735 -4.94 13.76 -4.20
N GLY A 736 -5.50 13.04 -5.17
CA GLY A 736 -4.70 12.10 -5.97
C GLY A 736 -5.55 11.07 -6.72
N SER A 737 -4.91 9.96 -7.09
CA SER A 737 -5.58 8.83 -7.73
C SER A 737 -6.54 8.12 -6.77
N TRP A 738 -7.55 7.45 -7.32
CA TRP A 738 -8.47 6.63 -6.53
C TRP A 738 -7.77 5.53 -5.73
N ALA A 739 -6.66 4.98 -6.25
CA ALA A 739 -5.85 3.99 -5.55
C ALA A 739 -5.16 4.55 -4.28
N GLN A 740 -4.82 5.85 -4.25
CA GLN A 740 -4.30 6.47 -3.03
C GLN A 740 -5.39 6.60 -1.96
N LEU A 741 -6.62 6.95 -2.34
CA LEU A 741 -7.76 6.99 -1.41
C LEU A 741 -8.08 5.59 -0.88
N GLU A 742 -8.00 4.56 -1.72
CA GLU A 742 -8.17 3.17 -1.33
C GLU A 742 -7.19 2.77 -0.22
N ARG A 743 -5.91 3.16 -0.33
CA ARG A 743 -4.89 2.88 0.71
C ARG A 743 -5.21 3.56 2.04
N ILE A 744 -5.78 4.76 2.04
CA ILE A 744 -6.24 5.43 3.27
C ILE A 744 -7.45 4.67 3.85
N ALA A 745 -8.45 4.39 3.00
CA ALA A 745 -9.70 3.72 3.42
C ALA A 745 -9.46 2.33 4.01
N PHE A 746 -8.56 1.54 3.40
CA PHE A 746 -8.32 0.15 3.77
C PHE A 746 -7.65 -0.02 5.13
N GLN A 747 -7.07 1.06 5.68
CA GLN A 747 -6.55 1.07 7.05
C GLN A 747 -7.67 1.12 8.10
N LEU A 748 -8.84 1.67 7.75
CA LEU A 748 -10.04 1.61 8.58
C LEU A 748 -10.77 0.27 8.37
N GLU A 749 -11.00 -0.09 7.10
CA GLU A 749 -11.60 -1.37 6.72
C GLU A 749 -11.18 -1.76 5.29
N PRO A 750 -10.51 -2.91 5.09
CA PRO A 750 -10.02 -3.35 3.78
C PRO A 750 -11.14 -3.90 2.89
N SER A 751 -12.05 -3.02 2.47
CA SER A 751 -13.27 -3.35 1.71
C SER A 751 -13.60 -2.28 0.68
N ALA A 752 -13.75 -2.68 -0.57
CA ALA A 752 -14.21 -1.78 -1.64
C ALA A 752 -15.61 -1.19 -1.37
N LEU A 753 -16.44 -1.88 -0.57
CA LEU A 753 -17.75 -1.35 -0.15
C LEU A 753 -17.59 -0.22 0.86
N PHE A 754 -16.64 -0.35 1.79
CA PHE A 754 -16.34 0.70 2.76
C PHE A 754 -15.76 1.93 2.06
N LEU A 755 -14.81 1.76 1.15
CA LEU A 755 -14.26 2.86 0.33
C LEU A 755 -15.37 3.64 -0.41
N ASP A 756 -16.29 2.93 -1.08
CA ASP A 756 -17.43 3.58 -1.76
C ASP A 756 -18.32 4.36 -0.79
N GLN A 757 -18.63 3.80 0.38
CA GLN A 757 -19.45 4.49 1.38
C GLN A 757 -18.73 5.71 1.96
N MET A 758 -17.45 5.58 2.32
CA MET A 758 -16.62 6.64 2.86
C MET A 758 -16.51 7.81 1.89
N ALA A 759 -16.10 7.54 0.64
CA ALA A 759 -15.96 8.56 -0.38
C ALA A 759 -17.29 9.26 -0.68
N ARG A 760 -18.41 8.52 -0.79
CA ARG A 760 -19.73 9.14 -1.00
C ARG A 760 -20.14 10.04 0.17
N THR A 761 -19.84 9.63 1.39
CA THR A 761 -20.16 10.41 2.60
C THR A 761 -19.39 11.74 2.61
N LEU A 762 -18.07 11.69 2.39
CA LEU A 762 -17.23 12.89 2.28
C LEU A 762 -17.58 13.76 1.07
N GLU A 763 -18.01 13.14 -0.03
CA GLU A 763 -18.43 13.84 -1.25
C GLU A 763 -19.72 14.63 -1.04
N VAL A 764 -20.73 14.05 -0.38
CA VAL A 764 -21.99 14.77 -0.09
C VAL A 764 -21.84 15.78 1.04
N LEU A 765 -20.91 15.57 1.98
CA LEU A 765 -20.54 16.57 2.98
C LEU A 765 -19.68 17.71 2.42
N GLY A 766 -19.29 17.67 1.15
CA GLY A 766 -18.47 18.71 0.52
C GLY A 766 -17.06 18.86 1.12
N HIS A 767 -16.53 17.80 1.75
CA HIS A 767 -15.13 17.75 2.16
C HIS A 767 -14.22 17.25 1.03
N LEU A 768 -14.78 16.48 0.11
CA LEU A 768 -14.05 15.83 -0.97
C LEU A 768 -14.81 15.98 -2.29
N ASP A 769 -14.07 16.25 -3.37
CA ASP A 769 -14.56 16.27 -4.74
C ASP A 769 -14.00 15.05 -5.50
N VAL A 770 -14.85 14.35 -6.28
CA VAL A 770 -14.49 13.11 -6.97
C VAL A 770 -14.56 13.31 -8.48
N ARG A 771 -13.43 13.11 -9.17
CA ARG A 771 -13.40 13.05 -10.63
C ARG A 771 -13.72 11.63 -11.08
N ARG A 772 -14.73 11.51 -11.95
CA ARG A 772 -15.13 10.25 -12.58
C ARG A 772 -14.74 10.27 -14.06
N SER A 773 -14.45 9.09 -14.61
CA SER A 773 -14.15 8.95 -16.04
C SER A 773 -15.35 9.38 -16.89
N ALA A 774 -15.10 10.17 -17.93
CA ALA A 774 -16.13 10.62 -18.88
C ALA A 774 -16.83 9.44 -19.59
N ASP A 775 -16.11 8.33 -19.81
CA ASP A 775 -16.63 7.17 -20.55
C ASP A 775 -17.31 6.14 -19.64
N THR A 776 -16.82 6.00 -18.41
CA THR A 776 -17.20 4.88 -17.55
C THR A 776 -17.94 5.27 -16.28
N LEU A 777 -17.84 6.53 -15.88
CA LEU A 777 -18.25 7.06 -14.57
C LEU A 777 -17.63 6.33 -13.38
N ASP A 778 -16.59 5.53 -13.60
CA ASP A 778 -15.79 4.96 -12.51
C ASP A 778 -14.95 6.10 -11.90
N PRO A 779 -14.78 6.17 -10.57
CA PRO A 779 -13.95 7.20 -9.94
C PRO A 779 -12.47 6.99 -10.32
N VAL A 780 -11.79 8.07 -10.69
CA VAL A 780 -10.40 8.04 -11.15
C VAL A 780 -9.47 8.86 -10.28
N ALA A 781 -9.96 10.00 -9.76
CA ALA A 781 -9.21 10.89 -8.90
C ALA A 781 -10.12 11.55 -7.86
N TRP A 782 -9.52 12.10 -6.82
CA TRP A 782 -10.18 12.80 -5.75
C TRP A 782 -9.34 14.00 -5.30
N GLU A 783 -9.98 14.98 -4.68
CA GLU A 783 -9.35 16.19 -4.16
C GLU A 783 -10.13 16.67 -2.93
N VAL A 784 -9.43 17.20 -1.94
CA VAL A 784 -10.02 17.89 -0.80
C VAL A 784 -10.62 19.20 -1.28
N SER A 785 -11.88 19.45 -0.93
CA SER A 785 -12.57 20.68 -1.33
C SER A 785 -11.93 21.92 -0.69
N PRO A 786 -12.09 23.12 -1.28
CA PRO A 786 -11.55 24.36 -0.72
C PRO A 786 -12.02 24.62 0.71
N THR A 787 -11.18 25.26 1.52
CA THR A 787 -11.51 25.71 2.88
C THR A 787 -12.63 26.73 2.86
N ILE A 788 -13.79 26.40 3.44
CA ILE A 788 -14.96 27.27 3.48
C ILE A 788 -15.76 27.10 4.79
N LEU A 789 -16.49 28.17 5.16
CA LEU A 789 -17.57 28.10 6.15
C LEU A 789 -18.91 28.09 5.42
N ALA A 790 -19.55 26.92 5.37
CA ALA A 790 -20.79 26.68 4.62
C ALA A 790 -22.02 26.80 5.53
N GLY A 791 -22.88 27.77 5.25
CA GLY A 791 -24.11 28.01 5.99
C GLY A 791 -25.14 26.89 5.77
N THR A 792 -25.57 26.31 6.88
CA THR A 792 -26.62 25.30 7.00
C THR A 792 -27.89 25.94 7.56
N THR A 793 -28.91 25.15 7.87
CA THR A 793 -30.13 25.61 8.55
C THR A 793 -29.90 26.02 10.00
N ASP A 794 -28.89 25.45 10.67
CA ASP A 794 -28.66 25.60 12.12
C ASP A 794 -27.29 26.22 12.48
N GLY A 795 -26.45 26.57 11.50
CA GLY A 795 -25.12 27.16 11.75
C GLY A 795 -24.22 27.17 10.51
N PHE A 796 -22.91 27.18 10.71
CA PHE A 796 -21.91 27.11 9.64
C PHE A 796 -21.04 25.86 9.79
N LEU A 797 -21.04 25.01 8.77
CA LEU A 797 -20.17 23.82 8.69
C LEU A 797 -18.76 24.23 8.25
N PHE A 798 -17.75 23.73 8.95
CA PHE A 798 -16.36 23.76 8.49
C PHE A 798 -16.18 22.72 7.38
N SER A 799 -16.16 23.16 6.12
CA SER A 799 -16.10 22.29 4.94
C SER A 799 -14.77 22.44 4.19
N GLY A 800 -14.27 21.33 3.64
CA GLY A 800 -13.01 21.29 2.89
C GLY A 800 -11.76 21.13 3.77
N PHE A 801 -10.72 21.89 3.46
CA PHE A 801 -9.38 21.78 4.07
C PHE A 801 -9.27 22.57 5.39
N TRP A 802 -9.35 21.88 6.51
CA TRP A 802 -9.21 22.46 7.86
C TRP A 802 -8.17 21.70 8.70
N PRO A 803 -6.86 22.01 8.56
CA PRO A 803 -5.82 21.48 9.44
C PRO A 803 -6.06 21.83 10.91
N GLY A 804 -5.53 21.00 11.82
CA GLY A 804 -5.69 21.19 13.26
C GLY A 804 -5.28 22.58 13.74
N ALA A 805 -4.10 23.07 13.33
CA ALA A 805 -3.62 24.39 13.72
C ALA A 805 -4.52 25.53 13.20
N MET A 806 -5.04 25.38 11.97
CA MET A 806 -5.94 26.36 11.35
C MET A 806 -7.31 26.37 12.04
N TYR A 807 -7.87 25.21 12.33
CA TYR A 807 -9.13 25.06 13.07
C TYR A 807 -9.04 25.71 14.45
N VAL A 808 -7.97 25.44 15.21
CA VAL A 808 -7.76 26.05 16.54
C VAL A 808 -7.63 27.57 16.46
N THR A 809 -6.88 28.07 15.48
CA THR A 809 -6.65 29.52 15.31
C THR A 809 -7.95 30.24 14.94
N VAL A 810 -8.68 29.75 13.94
CA VAL A 810 -9.96 30.33 13.50
C VAL A 810 -11.05 30.14 14.55
N GLY A 811 -11.09 28.98 15.20
CA GLY A 811 -12.02 28.68 16.28
C GLY A 811 -11.90 29.65 17.45
N SER A 812 -10.67 29.93 17.90
CA SER A 812 -10.42 30.91 18.96
C SER A 812 -10.89 32.32 18.55
N ALA A 813 -10.65 32.73 17.30
CA ALA A 813 -11.10 34.02 16.80
C ALA A 813 -12.64 34.12 16.72
N ILE A 814 -13.34 33.02 16.41
CA ILE A 814 -14.80 32.97 16.40
C ILE A 814 -15.35 33.10 17.82
N GLU A 815 -14.75 32.42 18.81
CA GLU A 815 -15.14 32.53 20.21
C GLU A 815 -14.90 33.95 20.76
N ASP A 816 -13.78 34.59 20.38
CA ASP A 816 -13.47 35.98 20.74
C ASP A 816 -14.47 36.98 20.13
N ALA A 817 -15.01 36.68 18.94
CA ALA A 817 -16.08 37.45 18.29
C ALA A 817 -17.48 37.15 18.86
N GLY A 818 -17.60 36.26 19.85
CA GLY A 818 -18.85 35.93 20.53
C GLY A 818 -19.62 34.73 19.96
N GLY A 819 -19.05 34.01 18.98
CA GLY A 819 -19.61 32.77 18.45
C GLY A 819 -19.33 31.55 19.35
N THR A 820 -19.90 30.40 18.99
CA THR A 820 -19.62 29.12 19.68
C THR A 820 -19.33 28.01 18.69
N LEU A 821 -18.44 27.09 19.06
CA LEU A 821 -18.14 25.88 18.27
C LEU A 821 -18.95 24.68 18.77
N ALA A 822 -19.35 23.80 17.86
CA ALA A 822 -20.01 22.54 18.16
C ALA A 822 -19.43 21.42 17.29
N VAL A 823 -19.38 20.20 17.82
CA VAL A 823 -18.93 19.00 17.12
C VAL A 823 -20.03 17.95 17.21
N ASP A 824 -20.44 17.42 16.07
CA ASP A 824 -21.31 16.24 15.96
C ASP A 824 -20.42 15.03 15.70
N ASP A 825 -20.09 14.27 16.75
CA ASP A 825 -19.15 13.13 16.72
C ASP A 825 -19.89 11.80 16.97
N PRO A 826 -20.41 11.17 15.91
CA PRO A 826 -21.02 9.84 16.00
C PRO A 826 -19.92 8.77 16.18
N SER A 827 -20.07 7.90 17.18
CA SER A 827 -19.06 6.88 17.54
C SER A 827 -18.59 5.92 16.43
N ASP A 828 -19.32 5.81 15.31
CA ASP A 828 -19.05 4.87 14.20
C ASP A 828 -18.97 5.56 12.82
N ASP A 829 -19.06 6.90 12.75
CA ASP A 829 -19.17 7.67 11.50
C ASP A 829 -18.28 8.92 11.53
N PHE A 830 -18.30 9.70 10.44
CA PHE A 830 -17.50 10.93 10.32
C PHE A 830 -18.03 12.07 11.21
N ALA A 831 -17.12 12.75 11.92
CA ALA A 831 -17.45 13.89 12.77
C ALA A 831 -17.57 15.20 11.98
N SER A 832 -18.62 15.97 12.22
CA SER A 832 -18.87 17.26 11.57
C SER A 832 -18.67 18.42 12.57
N TYR A 833 -17.98 19.47 12.13
CA TYR A 833 -17.62 20.62 12.96
C TYR A 833 -18.41 21.85 12.53
N TYR A 834 -18.97 22.59 13.49
CA TYR A 834 -19.86 23.71 13.26
C TYR A 834 -19.45 24.96 14.05
N ALA A 835 -19.74 26.13 13.49
CA ALA A 835 -19.75 27.41 14.17
C ALA A 835 -21.17 27.99 14.21
N ASN A 836 -21.61 28.37 15.39
CA ASN A 836 -22.85 29.12 15.58
C ASN A 836 -22.49 30.60 15.76
N ALA A 837 -22.59 31.34 14.67
CA ALA A 837 -22.34 32.77 14.60
C ALA A 837 -23.06 33.37 13.39
N SER A 838 -23.28 34.67 13.39
CA SER A 838 -23.78 35.41 12.23
C SER A 838 -22.70 35.51 11.13
N PRO A 839 -23.09 35.70 9.85
CA PRO A 839 -22.14 35.89 8.77
C PRO A 839 -21.15 37.05 9.00
N ASP A 840 -21.58 38.09 9.71
CA ASP A 840 -20.76 39.28 9.96
C ASP A 840 -19.73 39.03 11.07
N GLU A 841 -20.11 38.34 12.14
CA GLU A 841 -19.18 37.90 13.21
C GLU A 841 -18.10 36.97 12.64
N LEU A 842 -18.48 36.04 11.75
CA LEU A 842 -17.50 35.16 11.08
C LEU A 842 -16.51 35.95 10.23
N ARG A 843 -16.97 36.95 9.46
CA ARG A 843 -16.07 37.79 8.66
C ARG A 843 -15.12 38.59 9.53
N GLU A 844 -15.58 39.10 10.67
CA GLU A 844 -14.75 39.82 11.64
C GLU A 844 -13.67 38.92 12.25
N ALA A 845 -14.04 37.71 12.68
CA ALA A 845 -13.09 36.71 13.18
C ALA A 845 -12.01 36.38 12.13
N LEU A 846 -12.41 36.14 10.88
CA LEU A 846 -11.49 35.80 9.77
C LEU A 846 -10.54 36.95 9.42
N MET A 847 -11.03 38.20 9.44
CA MET A 847 -10.16 39.39 9.25
C MET A 847 -9.06 39.49 10.32
N THR A 848 -9.34 39.03 11.54
CA THR A 848 -8.36 39.04 12.63
C THR A 848 -7.24 38.00 12.43
N VAL A 849 -7.60 36.84 11.87
CA VAL A 849 -6.63 35.77 11.55
C VAL A 849 -5.80 36.10 10.30
N GLY A 850 -6.34 36.92 9.40
CA GLY A 850 -5.67 37.30 8.15
C GLY A 850 -5.78 36.25 7.03
N GLU A 851 -6.73 35.33 7.16
CA GLU A 851 -7.01 34.26 6.19
C GLU A 851 -8.19 34.64 5.29
N ASP A 852 -8.05 34.45 3.98
CA ASP A 852 -9.10 34.74 2.99
C ASP A 852 -10.03 33.52 2.82
N ILE A 853 -10.84 33.24 3.84
CA ILE A 853 -11.76 32.09 3.87
C ILE A 853 -13.17 32.53 3.46
N PRO A 854 -13.76 31.94 2.40
CA PRO A 854 -15.13 32.24 2.00
C PRO A 854 -16.17 31.81 3.06
N VAL A 855 -17.05 32.75 3.42
CA VAL A 855 -18.28 32.49 4.19
C VAL A 855 -19.46 32.44 3.22
N VAL A 856 -20.13 31.29 3.11
CA VAL A 856 -21.24 31.05 2.17
C VAL A 856 -22.54 30.87 2.96
N PRO A 857 -23.36 31.92 3.21
CA PRO A 857 -24.46 31.85 4.17
C PRO A 857 -25.59 30.87 3.83
N GLN A 858 -25.82 30.60 2.54
CA GLN A 858 -26.87 29.70 2.06
C GLN A 858 -26.29 28.73 1.03
N ALA A 859 -25.36 27.88 1.48
CA ALA A 859 -24.63 26.96 0.63
C ALA A 859 -25.56 25.98 -0.12
N TRP A 860 -26.57 25.44 0.55
CA TRP A 860 -27.50 24.49 -0.04
C TRP A 860 -28.39 25.11 -1.12
N GLU A 861 -28.80 26.37 -0.98
CA GLU A 861 -29.63 27.08 -1.96
C GLU A 861 -28.83 27.36 -3.23
N ALA A 862 -27.60 27.83 -3.08
CA ALA A 862 -26.68 28.05 -4.20
C ALA A 862 -26.39 26.75 -4.98
N LEU A 863 -26.22 25.62 -4.28
CA LEU A 863 -26.03 24.31 -4.92
C LEU A 863 -27.31 23.86 -5.64
N ALA A 864 -28.46 23.96 -4.97
CA ALA A 864 -29.74 23.49 -5.49
C ALA A 864 -30.15 24.22 -6.77
N ALA A 865 -29.93 25.54 -6.84
CA ALA A 865 -30.27 26.38 -7.98
C ALA A 865 -29.56 25.99 -9.30
N GLU A 866 -28.42 25.29 -9.21
CA GLU A 866 -27.61 24.91 -10.37
C GLU A 866 -27.81 23.44 -10.80
N LEU A 867 -28.69 22.70 -10.12
CA LEU A 867 -28.96 21.30 -10.46
C LEU A 867 -29.83 21.19 -11.73
N PRO A 868 -29.44 20.38 -12.72
CA PRO A 868 -30.24 20.14 -13.91
C PRO A 868 -31.39 19.14 -13.61
N PRO A 869 -32.44 19.11 -14.44
CA PRO A 869 -33.38 17.99 -14.49
C PRO A 869 -32.67 16.65 -14.73
N LEU A 870 -33.19 15.58 -14.15
CA LEU A 870 -32.59 14.25 -14.26
C LEU A 870 -32.64 13.72 -15.70
N SER A 871 -33.61 14.15 -16.52
CA SER A 871 -33.66 13.84 -17.95
C SER A 871 -32.52 14.46 -18.76
N GLU A 872 -32.02 15.63 -18.36
CA GLU A 872 -30.84 16.25 -19.00
C GLU A 872 -29.59 15.43 -18.69
N VAL A 873 -29.44 15.00 -17.44
CA VAL A 873 -28.36 14.07 -17.04
C VAL A 873 -28.46 12.78 -17.84
N LEU A 874 -29.65 12.19 -17.95
CA LEU A 874 -29.89 10.99 -18.76
C LEU A 874 -29.40 11.21 -20.20
N THR A 875 -29.75 12.33 -20.81
CA THR A 875 -29.37 12.66 -22.20
C THR A 875 -27.86 12.87 -22.36
N ALA A 876 -27.21 13.44 -21.35
CA ALA A 876 -25.77 13.75 -21.36
C ALA A 876 -24.85 12.54 -21.10
N LEU A 877 -25.35 11.40 -20.62
CA LEU A 877 -24.51 10.22 -20.36
C LEU A 877 -23.75 9.74 -21.64
N PRO A 878 -22.54 9.16 -21.51
CA PRO A 878 -21.82 8.61 -22.65
C PRO A 878 -22.53 7.37 -23.23
N ARG A 879 -22.77 7.37 -24.55
CA ARG A 879 -23.41 6.24 -25.27
C ARG A 879 -22.38 5.27 -25.83
N GLN A 880 -22.66 3.98 -25.71
CA GLN A 880 -21.83 2.90 -26.23
C GLN A 880 -22.66 1.95 -27.11
N ARG A 881 -22.05 1.40 -28.17
CA ARG A 881 -22.70 0.49 -29.13
C ARG A 881 -22.52 -1.00 -28.82
N ALA A 882 -21.47 -1.36 -28.08
CA ALA A 882 -21.12 -2.75 -27.82
C ALA A 882 -21.90 -3.29 -26.61
N VAL A 883 -23.04 -3.93 -26.84
CA VAL A 883 -23.90 -4.45 -25.77
C VAL A 883 -23.10 -5.37 -24.83
N PRO A 884 -23.02 -5.05 -23.53
CA PRO A 884 -22.23 -5.82 -22.59
C PRO A 884 -22.80 -7.23 -22.43
N THR A 885 -21.92 -8.22 -22.42
CA THR A 885 -22.28 -9.62 -22.19
C THR A 885 -21.99 -10.02 -20.76
N GLY A 886 -22.82 -10.88 -20.20
CA GLY A 886 -22.72 -11.31 -18.81
C GLY A 886 -24.08 -11.66 -18.25
N GLU A 887 -24.17 -11.80 -16.93
CA GLU A 887 -25.45 -11.97 -16.28
C GLU A 887 -26.19 -10.64 -16.10
N ILE A 888 -27.45 -10.60 -16.54
CA ILE A 888 -28.24 -9.38 -16.60
C ILE A 888 -29.34 -9.39 -15.52
N THR A 889 -29.46 -8.26 -14.82
CA THR A 889 -30.57 -7.97 -13.90
C THR A 889 -31.19 -6.62 -14.25
N TRP A 890 -32.51 -6.51 -14.15
CA TRP A 890 -33.29 -5.30 -14.38
C TRP A 890 -33.81 -4.76 -13.04
N PHE A 891 -33.68 -3.46 -12.80
CA PHE A 891 -34.24 -2.80 -11.62
C PHE A 891 -35.74 -2.56 -11.76
N GLN A 892 -36.51 -2.99 -10.77
CA GLN A 892 -37.96 -2.79 -10.67
C GLN A 892 -38.25 -1.60 -9.73
N PRO A 893 -38.64 -0.41 -10.25
CA PRO A 893 -38.80 0.79 -9.42
C PRO A 893 -39.90 0.66 -8.36
N ARG A 894 -40.98 -0.09 -8.66
CA ARG A 894 -42.11 -0.29 -7.75
C ARG A 894 -41.71 -0.97 -6.44
N ASP A 895 -40.80 -1.94 -6.52
CA ASP A 895 -40.41 -2.78 -5.38
C ASP A 895 -39.00 -2.47 -4.89
N ALA A 896 -38.30 -1.54 -5.57
CA ALA A 896 -36.91 -1.19 -5.33
C ALA A 896 -35.95 -2.41 -5.31
N THR A 897 -36.19 -3.39 -6.19
CA THR A 897 -35.42 -4.65 -6.26
C THR A 897 -34.85 -4.92 -7.65
N TRP A 898 -33.77 -5.71 -7.72
CA TRP A 898 -33.20 -6.22 -8.97
C TRP A 898 -33.77 -7.61 -9.30
N SER A 899 -34.29 -7.79 -10.52
CA SER A 899 -34.83 -9.06 -11.05
C SER A 899 -33.99 -9.58 -12.21
N LYS A 900 -33.74 -10.89 -12.31
CA LYS A 900 -32.99 -11.48 -13.44
C LYS A 900 -33.77 -11.38 -14.75
N VAL A 901 -33.07 -11.09 -15.84
CA VAL A 901 -33.61 -11.06 -17.21
C VAL A 901 -32.63 -11.70 -18.18
N SER A 902 -33.09 -12.12 -19.35
CA SER A 902 -32.29 -12.81 -20.37
C SER A 902 -31.60 -11.87 -21.37
N SER A 903 -32.07 -10.63 -21.50
CA SER A 903 -31.52 -9.66 -22.46
C SER A 903 -31.69 -8.22 -21.98
N LEU A 904 -31.13 -7.28 -22.75
CA LEU A 904 -31.18 -5.84 -22.53
C LEU A 904 -32.19 -5.15 -23.46
N ASP A 905 -33.09 -5.88 -24.13
CA ASP A 905 -33.88 -5.39 -25.28
C ASP A 905 -35.08 -4.49 -24.91
N ALA A 906 -35.11 -3.97 -23.69
CA ALA A 906 -36.18 -3.09 -23.20
C ALA A 906 -35.61 -1.82 -22.59
N PRO A 907 -36.37 -0.70 -22.58
CA PRO A 907 -35.99 0.49 -21.83
C PRO A 907 -35.98 0.22 -20.33
N GLY A 908 -35.01 0.80 -19.62
CA GLY A 908 -34.89 0.68 -18.17
C GLY A 908 -33.46 0.71 -17.67
N ALA A 909 -33.30 0.39 -16.39
CA ALA A 909 -32.00 0.34 -15.70
C ALA A 909 -31.58 -1.09 -15.42
N PHE A 910 -30.42 -1.47 -15.93
CA PHE A 910 -29.90 -2.82 -15.88
C PHE A 910 -28.54 -2.89 -15.20
N ARG A 911 -28.21 -4.09 -14.75
CA ARG A 911 -26.92 -4.43 -14.22
C ARG A 911 -26.41 -5.67 -14.90
N VAL A 912 -25.23 -5.56 -15.48
CA VAL A 912 -24.53 -6.64 -16.19
C VAL A 912 -23.29 -7.03 -15.42
N ARG A 913 -23.09 -8.32 -15.16
CA ARG A 913 -21.94 -8.83 -14.42
C ARG A 913 -21.08 -9.72 -15.31
N ARG A 914 -19.84 -9.29 -15.55
CA ARG A 914 -18.77 -10.06 -16.21
C ARG A 914 -17.42 -9.39 -15.94
N PHE A 915 -16.53 -10.05 -15.20
CA PHE A 915 -15.29 -9.53 -14.60
C PHE A 915 -15.50 -8.35 -13.63
N LYS A 916 -16.29 -7.36 -14.03
CA LYS A 916 -16.79 -6.25 -13.23
C LYS A 916 -18.30 -6.17 -13.25
N THR A 917 -18.86 -5.45 -12.27
CA THR A 917 -20.28 -5.07 -12.30
C THR A 917 -20.42 -3.78 -13.10
N LEU A 918 -21.28 -3.80 -14.10
CA LEU A 918 -21.64 -2.67 -14.94
C LEU A 918 -23.10 -2.31 -14.66
N ASP A 919 -23.34 -1.08 -14.20
CA ASP A 919 -24.68 -0.51 -14.16
C ASP A 919 -24.91 0.30 -15.45
N VAL A 920 -26.02 0.05 -16.13
CA VAL A 920 -26.33 0.60 -17.44
C VAL A 920 -27.80 1.03 -17.51
N VAL A 921 -28.10 2.02 -18.35
CA VAL A 921 -29.46 2.46 -18.62
C VAL A 921 -29.72 2.48 -20.13
N ARG A 922 -30.96 2.20 -20.52
CA ARG A 922 -31.44 2.30 -21.90
C ARG A 922 -32.75 3.07 -21.94
N SER A 923 -32.79 4.15 -22.72
CA SER A 923 -34.03 4.80 -23.15
C SER A 923 -34.64 4.06 -24.34
N GLN A 924 -35.83 4.47 -24.79
CA GLN A 924 -36.41 3.93 -26.03
C GLN A 924 -35.52 4.19 -27.24
N ALA A 925 -34.94 5.39 -27.36
CA ALA A 925 -33.99 5.71 -28.42
C ALA A 925 -32.75 4.80 -28.38
N ASP A 926 -32.23 4.50 -27.19
CA ASP A 926 -31.09 3.59 -27.05
C ASP A 926 -31.44 2.14 -27.48
N VAL A 927 -32.68 1.70 -27.26
CA VAL A 927 -33.17 0.41 -27.77
C VAL A 927 -33.19 0.40 -29.30
N ASP A 928 -33.75 1.45 -29.90
CA ASP A 928 -33.92 1.59 -31.35
C ASP A 928 -32.57 1.71 -32.08
N GLU A 929 -31.59 2.41 -31.49
CA GLU A 929 -30.24 2.60 -32.04
C GLU A 929 -29.25 1.47 -31.70
N GLY A 930 -29.65 0.51 -30.85
CA GLY A 930 -28.75 -0.54 -30.38
C GLY A 930 -27.63 -0.04 -29.48
N THR A 931 -27.86 1.06 -28.75
CA THR A 931 -26.91 1.68 -27.82
C THR A 931 -27.34 1.48 -26.36
N PHE A 932 -26.47 1.86 -25.42
CA PHE A 932 -26.77 1.98 -24.01
C PHE A 932 -25.87 3.06 -23.38
N ALA A 933 -26.26 3.57 -22.22
CA ALA A 933 -25.44 4.49 -21.43
C ALA A 933 -24.93 3.82 -20.15
N ARG A 934 -23.66 4.09 -19.79
CA ARG A 934 -23.11 3.67 -18.49
C ARG A 934 -23.64 4.60 -17.38
N SER A 935 -23.85 4.04 -16.20
CA SER A 935 -24.40 4.76 -15.05
C SER A 935 -23.80 4.20 -13.74
N THR A 936 -24.05 4.86 -12.62
CA THR A 936 -23.78 4.31 -11.28
C THR A 936 -25.00 3.57 -10.75
N VAL A 937 -24.83 2.72 -9.74
CA VAL A 937 -25.98 2.00 -9.13
C VAL A 937 -27.03 2.96 -8.58
N GLN A 938 -26.61 4.05 -7.94
CA GLN A 938 -27.50 5.04 -7.34
C GLN A 938 -28.29 5.76 -8.44
N LEU A 939 -27.60 6.29 -9.44
CA LEU A 939 -28.20 7.00 -10.56
C LEU A 939 -29.14 6.10 -11.37
N SER A 940 -28.73 4.85 -11.63
CA SER A 940 -29.53 3.87 -12.38
C SER A 940 -30.90 3.63 -11.77
N LYS A 941 -31.02 3.64 -10.44
CA LYS A 941 -32.31 3.44 -9.77
C LYS A 941 -33.28 4.61 -10.00
N HIS A 942 -32.79 5.84 -9.89
CA HIS A 942 -33.59 7.04 -10.16
C HIS A 942 -33.94 7.16 -11.64
N LEU A 943 -32.97 6.92 -12.54
CA LEU A 943 -33.22 6.88 -13.99
C LEU A 943 -34.19 5.76 -14.38
N GLY A 944 -34.12 4.61 -13.72
CA GLY A 944 -35.07 3.52 -13.95
C GLY A 944 -36.51 3.92 -13.60
N ALA A 945 -36.71 4.73 -12.55
CA ALA A 945 -38.03 5.28 -12.22
C ALA A 945 -38.49 6.31 -13.26
N LEU A 946 -37.59 7.21 -13.69
CA LEU A 946 -37.86 8.21 -14.73
C LEU A 946 -38.26 7.57 -16.06
N ILE A 947 -37.46 6.62 -16.57
CA ILE A 947 -37.71 5.89 -17.83
C ILE A 947 -39.03 5.11 -17.77
N ALA A 948 -39.38 4.57 -16.60
CA ALA A 948 -40.65 3.87 -16.40
C ALA A 948 -41.87 4.81 -16.26
N GLY A 949 -41.68 6.14 -16.31
CA GLY A 949 -42.74 7.13 -16.12
C GLY A 949 -43.38 7.07 -14.73
N ARG A 950 -42.61 6.68 -13.70
CA ARG A 950 -43.07 6.55 -12.31
C ARG A 950 -42.72 7.78 -11.49
N ALA A 951 -43.36 7.91 -10.32
CA ALA A 951 -42.97 8.92 -9.35
C ALA A 951 -41.51 8.70 -8.90
N PRO A 952 -40.74 9.77 -8.64
CA PRO A 952 -39.39 9.69 -8.09
C PRO A 952 -39.32 8.81 -6.83
N LEU A 953 -38.16 8.20 -6.59
CA LEU A 953 -37.90 7.35 -5.41
C LEU A 953 -37.60 8.18 -4.16
N VAL A 954 -38.44 9.18 -3.89
CA VAL A 954 -38.32 10.13 -2.79
C VAL A 954 -39.67 10.28 -2.07
N ALA A 955 -39.63 10.39 -0.75
CA ALA A 955 -40.74 10.85 0.08
C ALA A 955 -40.23 11.85 1.13
N TYR A 956 -41.12 12.71 1.64
CA TYR A 956 -40.75 13.75 2.60
C TYR A 956 -41.71 13.81 3.78
N ASP A 957 -41.16 13.84 4.99
CA ASP A 957 -41.90 13.99 6.24
C ASP A 957 -41.84 15.46 6.69
N ASP A 958 -42.87 16.23 6.34
CA ASP A 958 -42.99 17.67 6.65
C ASP A 958 -42.87 17.96 8.17
N VAL A 959 -43.25 17.01 9.03
CA VAL A 959 -43.27 17.21 10.49
C VAL A 959 -41.87 17.11 11.07
N ARG A 960 -41.04 16.23 10.51
CA ARG A 960 -39.67 15.99 10.99
C ARG A 960 -38.60 16.65 10.13
N GLY A 961 -38.96 17.24 8.99
CA GLY A 961 -38.00 17.76 8.02
C GLY A 961 -37.10 16.66 7.44
N HIS A 962 -37.64 15.46 7.21
CA HIS A 962 -36.85 14.32 6.74
C HIS A 962 -37.20 13.93 5.31
N LEU A 963 -36.21 13.92 4.43
CA LEU A 963 -36.33 13.34 3.09
C LEU A 963 -35.82 11.89 3.12
N VAL A 964 -36.59 10.96 2.56
CA VAL A 964 -36.25 9.53 2.55
C VAL A 964 -36.21 8.94 1.15
N VAL A 965 -35.24 8.05 0.92
CA VAL A 965 -35.06 7.27 -0.31
C VAL A 965 -34.90 5.78 0.02
N PRO A 966 -35.10 4.84 -0.94
CA PRO A 966 -34.78 3.44 -0.72
C PRO A 966 -33.30 3.25 -0.37
N LEU A 967 -32.98 2.31 0.52
CA LEU A 967 -31.59 2.00 0.86
C LEU A 967 -30.77 1.60 -0.39
N GLY A 968 -29.64 2.28 -0.61
CA GLY A 968 -28.79 2.12 -1.79
C GLY A 968 -29.30 2.84 -3.04
N ALA A 969 -30.36 3.66 -2.93
CA ALA A 969 -30.83 4.60 -3.95
C ALA A 969 -30.54 6.04 -3.51
N ASP A 970 -29.38 6.24 -2.90
CA ASP A 970 -28.83 7.52 -2.47
C ASP A 970 -28.89 8.53 -3.64
N LEU A 971 -29.04 9.82 -3.35
CA LEU A 971 -29.07 10.82 -4.40
C LEU A 971 -27.66 11.01 -4.96
N PRO A 972 -27.46 10.92 -6.29
CA PRO A 972 -26.13 10.91 -6.86
C PRO A 972 -25.49 12.31 -6.89
N GLY A 973 -24.19 12.40 -6.64
CA GLY A 973 -23.40 13.62 -6.83
C GLY A 973 -23.98 14.86 -6.14
N LEU A 974 -24.08 15.96 -6.88
CA LEU A 974 -24.55 17.25 -6.34
C LEU A 974 -25.99 17.23 -5.81
N TYR A 975 -26.86 16.32 -6.25
CA TYR A 975 -28.22 16.20 -5.70
C TYR A 975 -28.19 15.78 -4.22
N GLY A 976 -27.31 14.84 -3.87
CA GLY A 976 -27.10 14.43 -2.48
C GLY A 976 -26.40 15.53 -1.68
N ARG A 977 -25.40 16.19 -2.28
CA ARG A 977 -24.67 17.29 -1.66
C ARG A 977 -25.58 18.46 -1.30
N ALA A 978 -26.49 18.87 -2.18
CA ALA A 978 -27.41 19.96 -1.90
C ALA A 978 -28.31 19.68 -0.68
N LEU A 979 -28.81 18.45 -0.53
CA LEU A 979 -29.59 18.05 0.64
C LEU A 979 -28.74 18.03 1.92
N VAL A 980 -27.53 17.48 1.84
CA VAL A 980 -26.63 17.37 2.99
C VAL A 980 -26.12 18.74 3.42
N ALA A 981 -25.88 19.67 2.48
CA ALA A 981 -25.48 21.05 2.78
C ALA A 981 -26.51 21.79 3.66
N ALA A 982 -27.79 21.40 3.63
CA ALA A 982 -28.82 22.03 4.45
C ALA A 982 -28.71 21.68 5.94
N SER A 983 -28.25 20.47 6.27
CA SER A 983 -28.05 20.02 7.66
C SER A 983 -26.59 20.00 8.09
N GLY A 984 -25.68 19.90 7.13
CA GLY A 984 -24.27 19.56 7.32
C GLY A 984 -24.03 18.14 7.83
N ARG A 985 -25.03 17.25 7.80
CA ARG A 985 -24.96 15.89 8.38
C ARG A 985 -25.06 14.78 7.32
N PRO A 986 -24.33 13.66 7.48
CA PRO A 986 -24.42 12.54 6.56
C PRO A 986 -25.80 11.85 6.63
N PRO A 987 -26.28 11.25 5.52
CA PRO A 987 -27.56 10.55 5.52
C PRO A 987 -27.52 9.26 6.34
N THR A 988 -28.57 9.01 7.13
CA THR A 988 -28.63 7.87 8.06
C THR A 988 -29.41 6.69 7.49
N ALA A 989 -28.84 5.49 7.57
CA ALA A 989 -29.45 4.27 7.03
C ALA A 989 -30.33 3.55 8.08
N ASP A 990 -31.66 3.56 7.88
CA ASP A 990 -32.58 2.70 8.62
C ASP A 990 -32.73 1.34 7.90
N ARG A 991 -31.97 0.36 8.36
CA ARG A 991 -31.97 -1.00 7.80
C ARG A 991 -33.26 -1.76 8.08
N ARG A 992 -34.00 -1.44 9.14
CA ARG A 992 -35.25 -2.13 9.49
C ARG A 992 -36.33 -1.78 8.48
N THR A 993 -36.43 -0.49 8.14
CA THR A 993 -37.37 0.00 7.14
C THR A 993 -36.78 0.03 5.72
N ARG A 994 -35.49 -0.27 5.56
CA ARG A 994 -34.74 -0.20 4.28
C ARG A 994 -34.81 1.18 3.63
N LEU A 995 -34.70 2.22 4.44
CA LEU A 995 -34.71 3.61 4.00
C LEU A 995 -33.36 4.25 4.33
N LEU A 996 -32.96 5.20 3.50
CA LEU A 996 -31.91 6.16 3.80
C LEU A 996 -32.58 7.52 4.04
N ARG A 997 -32.16 8.22 5.10
CA ARG A 997 -32.81 9.45 5.58
C ARG A 997 -31.84 10.62 5.54
N TYR A 998 -32.28 11.73 4.96
CA TYR A 998 -31.63 13.04 5.01
C TYR A 998 -32.38 13.88 6.05
N ALA A 999 -31.67 14.33 7.08
CA ALA A 999 -32.24 15.13 8.17
C ALA A 999 -32.22 16.63 7.83
N ASP A 1000 -33.07 17.39 8.53
CA ASP A 1000 -33.12 18.85 8.51
C ASP A 1000 -33.15 19.45 7.09
N VAL A 1001 -33.91 18.81 6.19
CA VAL A 1001 -34.08 19.23 4.80
C VAL A 1001 -35.23 20.24 4.71
N PRO A 1002 -35.00 21.48 4.22
CA PRO A 1002 -36.05 22.47 3.99
C PRO A 1002 -37.14 22.00 3.01
N PRO A 1003 -38.43 22.34 3.21
CA PRO A 1003 -39.52 21.90 2.33
C PRO A 1003 -39.40 22.37 0.88
N ASP A 1004 -38.89 23.58 0.66
CA ASP A 1004 -38.60 24.16 -0.66
C ASP A 1004 -37.49 23.39 -1.38
N LEU A 1005 -36.42 23.03 -0.68
CA LEU A 1005 -35.35 22.17 -1.21
C LEU A 1005 -35.88 20.77 -1.56
N ALA A 1006 -36.66 20.15 -0.68
CA ALA A 1006 -37.28 18.85 -0.93
C ALA A 1006 -38.19 18.89 -2.17
N GLY A 1007 -39.01 19.94 -2.29
CA GLY A 1007 -39.86 20.19 -3.45
C GLY A 1007 -39.08 20.36 -4.75
N HIS A 1008 -37.97 21.11 -4.69
CA HIS A 1008 -37.11 21.35 -5.84
C HIS A 1008 -36.41 20.09 -6.31
N VAL A 1009 -35.80 19.32 -5.42
CA VAL A 1009 -35.17 18.05 -5.77
C VAL A 1009 -36.18 17.06 -6.34
N TYR A 1010 -37.40 16.99 -5.77
CA TYR A 1010 -38.46 16.16 -6.33
C TYR A 1010 -38.85 16.59 -7.75
N HIS A 1011 -38.94 17.91 -8.00
CA HIS A 1011 -39.17 18.46 -9.34
C HIS A 1011 -38.08 18.00 -10.32
N LEU A 1012 -36.81 18.14 -9.96
CA LEU A 1012 -35.69 17.78 -10.83
C LEU A 1012 -35.61 16.27 -11.09
N LEU A 1013 -35.99 15.42 -10.14
CA LEU A 1013 -35.96 13.97 -10.32
C LEU A 1013 -37.11 13.44 -11.19
N ARG A 1014 -38.23 14.17 -11.29
CA ARG A 1014 -39.36 13.80 -12.17
C ARG A 1014 -39.25 14.38 -13.57
N SER A 1015 -38.51 15.48 -13.71
CA SER A 1015 -38.27 16.20 -14.95
C SER A 1015 -37.04 15.67 -15.65
#